data_AF-A0AAW3WKL4-F1
#
_entry.id   AF-A0AAW3WKL4-F1
#
_cell.length_a   1.000
_cell.length_b   1.000
_cell.length_c   1.000
_cell.angle_alpha   90.00
_cell.angle_beta   90.00
_cell.angle_gamma   90.00
#
_symmetry.space_group_name_H-M   'P 1'
#
loop_
_entity.id
_entity.type
_entity.pdbx_description
1 polymer ?
#
loop_
_entity_poly.entity_id
_entity_poly.type
_entity_poly.pdbx_seq_one_letter_code
_entity_poly.pdbx_strand_id
1 'polypeptide(L)'
;MWYKTGTINLTANNATVTGTGTAWADAKFGVMPGMILLAPDNKLYEVKQVNSNTSLTLNSNYAGSTANGQSYAIITTYEGDISQFSARFAAMLTFFQGSRNDTVSWFTGSGDMVFTKDDGTKLTVPTLAKIQSDSVSRTLTEDQKVASTILLSKPTRLSSIATTGFTPSTQGAWVSWGRVGAGDTEGYNGATDFINNRGNGVGGWNFWNSNGTTTNLSAKISPNGYITAVGGFISTGDQVMQAGATTPNLLIRLKDISGVEKGAIYAQTDTGAMNIRWNGTTNTASFRPDGFVSLSNGLVLGNAFTTIDKVPDLGALPFVFRGGDRADLVHPNNANIATSNGFSVVSTATTGLVSNVTYGTPVFSVNARTGTAQVLNDFTIAGKTALKVGDYGIGKDFLPLVPDVTLASDYRVNGAWYVTNTYTRDSFGNVPNHMFNISGHVNKSYCAQLSIQRDNDKIAFRGIKNNVVGAWNELVVNNTEAQIVPPLLSSGTNGNRYCKIAEQSITTVSARGMHFMITGGRSYAAANPGLDIMHIYFSARNSTTSALASTGLQVLRTGLTSGGNISAGAVYNPTTAMWELWISGTGYNSPSISLIGNVVSGTQGLIPIETSTWTATMPTGFVAVTEKRVWTDFNSTVDANGFLKVASPIVRLQGNGFCTLNDESQGVTTERIDLGVYEVKGSLGFALEGWNIEVPQDVNGNRLCFVATEAAEDGTITVRVSKRRFDIDTAAIVAGEPMDIPEGRWIDLRLEMPPVEEVQNEPEPESHEGEMVSE
;
A
#
# COMPACT_ATOMS: atom_id res chain seq x y z
N MET A 1 -121.97 -61.01 21.16
CA MET A 1 -121.12 -60.85 22.36
C MET A 1 -121.96 -60.27 23.49
N TRP A 2 -121.50 -60.30 24.75
CA TRP A 2 -122.27 -59.76 25.87
C TRP A 2 -121.43 -58.69 26.58
N TYR A 3 -121.91 -57.45 26.61
CA TYR A 3 -121.30 -56.39 27.41
C TYR A 3 -121.85 -56.46 28.84
N LYS A 4 -120.95 -56.65 29.81
CA LYS A 4 -121.29 -56.86 31.24
C LYS A 4 -120.51 -55.98 32.19
N THR A 5 -119.71 -55.06 31.67
CA THR A 5 -118.82 -54.22 32.49
C THR A 5 -119.64 -53.14 33.21
N GLY A 6 -119.37 -52.98 34.51
CA GLY A 6 -120.07 -52.03 35.39
C GLY A 6 -121.38 -52.57 35.98
N THR A 7 -122.11 -51.71 36.68
CA THR A 7 -123.45 -52.02 37.25
C THR A 7 -124.47 -51.00 36.78
N ILE A 8 -125.76 -51.35 36.84
CA ILE A 8 -126.86 -50.46 36.46
C ILE A 8 -127.81 -50.17 37.61
N ASN A 9 -128.43 -49.00 37.55
CA ASN A 9 -129.58 -48.61 38.35
C ASN A 9 -130.81 -48.48 37.46
N LEU A 10 -131.92 -49.09 37.90
CA LEU A 10 -133.20 -49.13 37.21
C LEU A 10 -134.29 -48.69 38.20
N THR A 11 -135.15 -47.77 37.76
CA THR A 11 -136.29 -47.29 38.57
C THR A 11 -137.59 -47.85 38.01
N ALA A 12 -138.47 -48.36 38.88
CA ALA A 12 -139.77 -48.90 38.48
C ALA A 12 -140.56 -47.88 37.66
N ASN A 13 -141.17 -48.34 36.55
CA ASN A 13 -141.93 -47.52 35.60
C ASN A 13 -141.13 -46.36 34.95
N ASN A 14 -139.80 -46.46 34.83
CA ASN A 14 -138.95 -45.49 34.13
C ASN A 14 -138.12 -46.16 33.02
N ALA A 15 -137.96 -45.51 31.86
CA ALA A 15 -137.15 -46.00 30.75
C ALA A 15 -135.65 -45.66 30.88
N THR A 16 -135.25 -44.81 31.83
CA THR A 16 -133.84 -44.39 31.96
C THR A 16 -133.06 -45.42 32.78
N VAL A 17 -131.91 -45.84 32.22
CA VAL A 17 -130.92 -46.68 32.91
C VAL A 17 -129.66 -45.86 33.15
N THR A 18 -129.20 -45.84 34.39
CA THR A 18 -127.92 -45.19 34.73
C THR A 18 -126.90 -46.26 35.08
N GLY A 19 -125.70 -46.13 34.50
CA GLY A 19 -124.59 -47.07 34.66
C GLY A 19 -123.47 -46.49 35.50
N THR A 20 -122.88 -47.32 36.35
CA THR A 20 -121.65 -46.99 37.09
C THR A 20 -120.53 -47.91 36.62
N GLY A 21 -119.41 -47.33 36.19
CA GLY A 21 -118.28 -48.11 35.64
C GLY A 21 -118.51 -48.70 34.25
N THR A 22 -119.48 -48.14 33.51
CA THR A 22 -119.86 -48.53 32.15
C THR A 22 -119.19 -47.60 31.11
N ALA A 23 -119.06 -48.07 29.86
CA ALA A 23 -118.45 -47.33 28.74
C ALA A 23 -119.30 -47.46 27.48
N TRP A 24 -120.61 -47.22 27.59
CA TRP A 24 -121.58 -47.49 26.53
C TRP A 24 -121.40 -46.67 25.24
N ALA A 25 -120.75 -45.50 25.27
CA ALA A 25 -120.54 -44.65 24.09
C ALA A 25 -119.19 -44.91 23.39
N ASP A 26 -118.32 -45.75 23.95
CA ASP A 26 -117.09 -46.16 23.29
C ASP A 26 -117.43 -47.21 22.21
N ALA A 27 -117.25 -46.80 20.95
CA ALA A 27 -117.59 -47.59 19.77
C ALA A 27 -116.91 -48.97 19.72
N LYS A 28 -115.83 -49.20 20.50
CA LYS A 28 -115.17 -50.51 20.56
C LYS A 28 -116.03 -51.58 21.26
N PHE A 29 -116.93 -51.20 22.16
CA PHE A 29 -117.73 -52.12 22.97
C PHE A 29 -119.11 -52.45 22.36
N GLY A 30 -119.53 -51.73 21.32
CA GLY A 30 -120.68 -52.12 20.49
C GLY A 30 -122.06 -51.99 21.15
N VAL A 31 -122.21 -51.17 22.19
CA VAL A 31 -123.52 -50.80 22.75
C VAL A 31 -124.11 -49.67 21.90
N MET A 32 -125.31 -49.88 21.34
CA MET A 32 -125.96 -48.94 20.43
C MET A 32 -127.50 -49.07 20.50
N PRO A 33 -128.28 -48.13 19.95
CA PRO A 33 -129.73 -48.28 19.80
C PRO A 33 -130.13 -49.60 19.13
N GLY A 34 -131.22 -50.21 19.58
CA GLY A 34 -131.73 -51.51 19.12
C GLY A 34 -131.12 -52.72 19.82
N MET A 35 -130.11 -52.55 20.67
CA MET A 35 -129.50 -53.67 21.42
C MET A 35 -130.39 -54.11 22.59
N ILE A 36 -130.28 -55.37 22.98
CA ILE A 36 -131.13 -55.95 24.04
C ILE A 36 -130.38 -55.92 25.37
N LEU A 37 -130.93 -55.22 26.35
CA LEU A 37 -130.53 -55.24 27.75
C LEU A 37 -131.31 -56.32 28.50
N LEU A 38 -130.60 -57.31 29.05
CA LEU A 38 -131.14 -58.25 30.02
C LEU A 38 -131.08 -57.59 31.41
N ALA A 39 -132.25 -57.31 31.97
CA ALA A 39 -132.40 -56.66 33.27
C ALA A 39 -132.51 -57.68 34.43
N PRO A 40 -132.36 -57.24 35.69
CA PRO A 40 -132.34 -58.13 36.87
C PRO A 40 -133.67 -58.84 37.16
N ASP A 41 -134.77 -58.36 36.61
CA ASP A 41 -136.09 -58.99 36.64
C ASP A 41 -136.21 -60.19 35.67
N ASN A 42 -135.10 -60.60 35.05
CA ASN A 42 -135.00 -61.62 34.00
C ASN A 42 -135.83 -61.31 32.75
N LYS A 43 -136.20 -60.05 32.54
CA LYS A 43 -136.86 -59.60 31.31
C LYS A 43 -135.88 -58.88 30.38
N LEU A 44 -136.24 -58.89 29.11
CA LEU A 44 -135.48 -58.26 28.03
C LEU A 44 -136.07 -56.88 27.72
N TYR A 45 -135.20 -55.87 27.64
CA TYR A 45 -135.56 -54.50 27.28
C TYR A 45 -134.71 -54.04 26.10
N GLU A 46 -135.32 -53.39 25.13
CA GLU A 46 -134.60 -52.81 24.00
C GLU A 46 -134.00 -51.45 24.41
N VAL A 47 -132.74 -51.22 24.07
CA VAL A 47 -132.07 -49.93 24.21
C VAL A 47 -132.54 -49.02 23.08
N LYS A 48 -133.30 -47.97 23.38
CA LYS A 48 -133.74 -46.97 22.41
C LYS A 48 -132.62 -46.00 22.04
N GLN A 49 -131.80 -45.59 23.01
CA GLN A 49 -130.74 -44.62 22.79
C GLN A 49 -129.58 -44.81 23.78
N VAL A 50 -128.35 -44.61 23.29
CA VAL A 50 -127.15 -44.43 24.10
C VAL A 50 -126.88 -42.95 24.25
N ASN A 51 -127.05 -42.41 25.46
CA ASN A 51 -126.91 -40.97 25.72
C ASN A 51 -125.46 -40.60 26.06
N SER A 52 -124.74 -41.49 26.75
CA SER A 52 -123.33 -41.34 27.13
C SER A 52 -122.74 -42.68 27.56
N ASN A 53 -121.48 -42.69 28.03
CA ASN A 53 -120.86 -43.88 28.61
C ASN A 53 -121.63 -44.50 29.80
N THR A 54 -122.48 -43.72 30.47
CA THR A 54 -123.15 -44.07 31.73
C THR A 54 -124.65 -43.83 31.73
N SER A 55 -125.26 -43.49 30.59
CA SER A 55 -126.71 -43.32 30.48
C SER A 55 -127.28 -43.95 29.21
N LEU A 56 -128.34 -44.75 29.37
CA LEU A 56 -129.15 -45.30 28.30
C LEU A 56 -130.62 -44.98 28.52
N THR A 57 -131.38 -44.97 27.42
CA THR A 57 -132.84 -44.93 27.44
C THR A 57 -133.37 -46.21 26.81
N LEU A 58 -134.29 -46.88 27.50
CA LEU A 58 -134.99 -48.08 27.02
C LEU A 58 -136.19 -47.69 26.15
N ASN A 59 -136.61 -48.59 25.27
CA ASN A 59 -137.77 -48.39 24.41
C ASN A 59 -139.11 -48.56 25.17
N SER A 60 -139.10 -49.32 26.27
CA SER A 60 -140.22 -49.48 27.20
C SER A 60 -139.76 -49.21 28.64
N ASN A 61 -140.70 -48.73 29.48
CA ASN A 61 -140.41 -48.47 30.89
C ASN A 61 -140.08 -49.79 31.62
N TYR A 62 -139.11 -49.74 32.54
CA TYR A 62 -138.73 -50.89 33.35
C TYR A 62 -139.89 -51.37 34.21
N ALA A 63 -140.28 -52.63 34.02
CA ALA A 63 -141.47 -53.24 34.62
C ALA A 63 -141.18 -53.95 35.96
N GLY A 64 -139.91 -54.08 36.36
CA GLY A 64 -139.51 -54.61 37.67
C GLY A 64 -139.59 -53.57 38.80
N SER A 65 -139.40 -54.03 40.04
CA SER A 65 -139.22 -53.12 41.19
C SER A 65 -137.88 -52.37 41.10
N THR A 66 -137.83 -51.13 41.60
CA THR A 66 -136.62 -50.30 41.59
C THR A 66 -135.44 -51.05 42.19
N ALA A 67 -134.32 -51.10 41.47
CA ALA A 67 -133.13 -51.83 41.86
C ALA A 67 -131.87 -51.05 41.46
N ASN A 68 -130.96 -50.88 42.43
CA ASN A 68 -129.71 -50.15 42.25
C ASN A 68 -128.51 -51.10 42.34
N GLY A 69 -127.44 -50.77 41.62
CA GLY A 69 -126.16 -51.49 41.63
C GLY A 69 -126.25 -52.90 41.08
N GLN A 70 -127.22 -53.18 40.20
CA GLN A 70 -127.47 -54.53 39.74
C GLN A 70 -126.55 -54.94 38.60
N SER A 71 -126.26 -56.25 38.56
CA SER A 71 -125.61 -56.86 37.40
C SER A 71 -126.57 -56.89 36.21
N TYR A 72 -126.02 -56.74 35.02
CA TYR A 72 -126.77 -56.72 33.78
C TYR A 72 -125.93 -57.32 32.67
N ALA A 73 -126.58 -57.53 31.53
CA ALA A 73 -125.83 -57.70 30.32
C ALA A 73 -126.57 -57.07 29.15
N ILE A 74 -125.84 -56.37 28.31
CA ILE A 74 -126.35 -55.96 27.00
C ILE A 74 -125.83 -56.97 26.00
N ILE A 75 -126.76 -57.62 25.31
CA ILE A 75 -126.42 -58.44 24.16
C ILE A 75 -125.96 -57.48 23.08
N THR A 76 -124.65 -57.49 22.85
CA THR A 76 -124.01 -56.80 21.74
C THR A 76 -123.83 -57.79 20.59
N THR A 77 -123.57 -57.29 19.39
CA THR A 77 -123.65 -58.02 18.11
C THR A 77 -122.97 -59.41 18.09
N TYR A 78 -123.45 -60.28 17.20
CA TYR A 78 -122.80 -61.54 16.81
C TYR A 78 -121.64 -61.30 15.82
N GLU A 79 -120.73 -62.27 15.66
CA GLU A 79 -119.68 -62.21 14.63
C GLU A 79 -120.32 -62.12 13.22
N GLY A 80 -119.98 -61.08 12.43
CA GLY A 80 -120.29 -61.00 11.00
C GLY A 80 -121.06 -59.77 10.44
N ASP A 81 -121.35 -58.72 11.22
CA ASP A 81 -122.16 -57.58 10.71
C ASP A 81 -121.35 -56.55 9.87
N ILE A 82 -121.75 -56.38 8.60
CA ILE A 82 -121.16 -55.50 7.57
C ILE A 82 -121.28 -54.00 7.91
N SER A 83 -122.30 -53.61 8.68
CA SER A 83 -122.57 -52.19 8.98
C SER A 83 -121.50 -51.59 9.90
N GLN A 84 -120.91 -52.39 10.80
CA GLN A 84 -119.84 -51.93 11.68
C GLN A 84 -118.46 -51.87 11.02
N PHE A 85 -118.18 -52.78 10.07
CA PHE A 85 -117.01 -52.64 9.21
C PHE A 85 -117.05 -51.31 8.46
N SER A 86 -118.22 -50.95 7.92
CA SER A 86 -118.44 -49.70 7.20
C SER A 86 -118.18 -48.46 8.07
N ALA A 87 -118.66 -48.45 9.32
CA ALA A 87 -118.43 -47.34 10.25
C ALA A 87 -116.95 -47.20 10.67
N ARG A 88 -116.26 -48.31 10.97
CA ARG A 88 -114.83 -48.30 11.33
C ARG A 88 -113.94 -47.94 10.13
N PHE A 89 -114.28 -48.42 8.94
CA PHE A 89 -113.60 -48.07 7.71
C PHE A 89 -113.77 -46.58 7.35
N ALA A 90 -114.96 -46.02 7.54
CA ALA A 90 -115.21 -44.59 7.30
C ALA A 90 -114.39 -43.68 8.23
N ALA A 91 -114.27 -44.04 9.51
CA ALA A 91 -113.42 -43.31 10.45
C ALA A 91 -111.94 -43.37 10.04
N MET A 92 -111.45 -44.54 9.64
CA MET A 92 -110.07 -44.72 9.18
C MET A 92 -109.79 -43.96 7.86
N LEU A 93 -110.74 -43.93 6.92
CA LEU A 93 -110.61 -43.17 5.67
C LEU A 93 -110.59 -41.66 5.92
N THR A 94 -111.39 -41.17 6.87
CA THR A 94 -111.42 -39.74 7.24
C THR A 94 -110.07 -39.31 7.82
N PHE A 95 -109.46 -40.14 8.66
CA PHE A 95 -108.12 -39.92 9.17
C PHE A 95 -107.07 -39.86 8.04
N PHE A 96 -107.07 -40.82 7.10
CA PHE A 96 -106.15 -40.80 5.97
C PHE A 96 -106.33 -39.57 5.06
N GLN A 97 -107.56 -39.10 4.87
CA GLN A 97 -107.83 -37.88 4.10
C GLN A 97 -107.28 -36.63 4.80
N GLY A 98 -107.42 -36.52 6.12
CA GLY A 98 -106.83 -35.43 6.90
C GLY A 98 -105.31 -35.38 6.77
N SER A 99 -104.65 -36.52 7.02
CA SER A 99 -103.18 -36.64 6.88
C SER A 99 -102.69 -36.31 5.47
N ARG A 100 -103.40 -36.75 4.43
CA ARG A 100 -103.10 -36.39 3.03
C ARG A 100 -103.23 -34.88 2.80
N ASN A 101 -104.31 -34.25 3.27
CA ASN A 101 -104.55 -32.82 3.06
C ASN A 101 -103.49 -31.96 3.75
N ASP A 102 -103.08 -32.34 4.97
CA ASP A 102 -102.00 -31.66 5.67
C ASP A 102 -100.68 -31.79 4.89
N THR A 103 -100.38 -32.99 4.39
CA THR A 103 -99.19 -33.23 3.56
C THR A 103 -99.19 -32.37 2.30
N VAL A 104 -100.30 -32.35 1.55
CA VAL A 104 -100.44 -31.51 0.35
C VAL A 104 -100.26 -30.03 0.70
N SER A 105 -100.88 -29.57 1.79
CA SER A 105 -100.78 -28.19 2.25
C SER A 105 -99.34 -27.80 2.60
N TRP A 106 -98.53 -28.75 3.09
CA TRP A 106 -97.10 -28.53 3.34
C TRP A 106 -96.26 -28.35 2.09
N PHE A 107 -96.57 -29.11 1.05
CA PHE A 107 -95.88 -29.00 -0.23
C PHE A 107 -96.32 -27.77 -1.04
N THR A 108 -97.57 -27.32 -0.92
CA THR A 108 -98.14 -26.29 -1.81
C THR A 108 -98.44 -24.94 -1.14
N GLY A 109 -98.45 -24.88 0.19
CA GLY A 109 -98.67 -23.63 0.93
C GLY A 109 -97.47 -22.68 0.83
N SER A 110 -97.70 -21.41 1.16
CA SER A 110 -96.69 -20.34 1.06
C SER A 110 -96.29 -19.71 2.40
N GLY A 111 -96.84 -20.19 3.52
CA GLY A 111 -96.66 -19.62 4.86
C GLY A 111 -96.33 -20.68 5.91
N ASP A 112 -96.74 -20.43 7.15
CA ASP A 112 -96.73 -21.42 8.21
C ASP A 112 -98.02 -22.25 8.18
N MET A 113 -97.94 -23.49 8.63
CA MET A 113 -99.06 -24.41 8.70
C MET A 113 -99.03 -25.20 10.00
N VAL A 114 -100.19 -25.67 10.44
CA VAL A 114 -100.38 -26.30 11.75
C VAL A 114 -100.86 -27.73 11.60
N PHE A 115 -100.06 -28.69 12.03
CA PHE A 115 -100.45 -30.08 12.18
C PHE A 115 -101.15 -30.30 13.52
N THR A 116 -102.22 -31.08 13.54
CA THR A 116 -102.80 -31.59 14.80
C THR A 116 -102.37 -33.05 14.94
N LYS A 117 -101.65 -33.38 16.01
CA LYS A 117 -101.18 -34.74 16.27
C LYS A 117 -102.33 -35.62 16.77
N ASP A 118 -102.10 -36.93 16.80
CA ASP A 118 -103.05 -37.94 17.28
C ASP A 118 -103.47 -37.73 18.75
N ASP A 119 -102.64 -37.05 19.54
CA ASP A 119 -102.90 -36.66 20.94
C ASP A 119 -103.68 -35.33 21.08
N GLY A 120 -104.02 -34.68 19.95
CA GLY A 120 -104.72 -33.39 19.90
C GLY A 120 -103.81 -32.16 20.00
N THR A 121 -102.50 -32.31 20.17
CA THR A 121 -101.56 -31.18 20.26
C THR A 121 -101.26 -30.59 18.87
N LYS A 122 -101.00 -29.27 18.82
CA LYS A 122 -100.73 -28.53 17.58
C LYS A 122 -99.24 -28.30 17.37
N LEU A 123 -98.74 -28.52 16.15
CA LEU A 123 -97.35 -28.28 15.74
C LEU A 123 -97.34 -27.34 14.53
N THR A 124 -96.79 -26.13 14.70
CA THR A 124 -96.59 -25.17 13.61
C THR A 124 -95.28 -25.45 12.89
N VAL A 125 -95.30 -25.59 11.58
CA VAL A 125 -94.10 -25.72 10.74
C VAL A 125 -94.20 -24.82 9.51
N PRO A 126 -93.07 -24.34 8.96
CA PRO A 126 -93.06 -23.63 7.69
C PRO A 126 -93.32 -24.58 6.51
N THR A 127 -94.07 -24.11 5.53
CA THR A 127 -94.29 -24.79 4.25
C THR A 127 -93.03 -24.83 3.40
N LEU A 128 -92.98 -25.74 2.41
CA LEU A 128 -91.81 -25.88 1.54
C LEU A 128 -91.46 -24.59 0.79
N ALA A 129 -92.47 -23.86 0.30
CA ALA A 129 -92.24 -22.58 -0.40
C ALA A 129 -91.69 -21.51 0.54
N LYS A 130 -92.14 -21.47 1.80
CA LYS A 130 -91.59 -20.55 2.81
C LYS A 130 -90.15 -20.91 3.19
N ILE A 131 -89.83 -22.19 3.34
CA ILE A 131 -88.45 -22.66 3.57
C ILE A 131 -87.55 -22.21 2.41
N GLN A 132 -88.02 -22.36 1.17
CA GLN A 132 -87.29 -21.92 -0.01
C GLN A 132 -87.12 -20.40 -0.06
N SER A 133 -88.18 -19.62 0.19
CA SER A 133 -88.09 -18.15 0.19
C SER A 133 -87.16 -17.63 1.27
N ASP A 134 -87.25 -18.17 2.49
CA ASP A 134 -86.41 -17.78 3.61
C ASP A 134 -84.94 -18.14 3.33
N SER A 135 -84.69 -19.29 2.69
CA SER A 135 -83.34 -19.69 2.26
C SER A 135 -82.75 -18.77 1.19
N VAL A 136 -83.55 -18.35 0.21
CA VAL A 136 -83.12 -17.42 -0.85
C VAL A 136 -82.89 -16.02 -0.28
N SER A 137 -83.80 -15.51 0.54
CA SER A 137 -83.68 -14.19 1.18
C SER A 137 -82.43 -14.10 2.05
N ARG A 138 -82.17 -15.13 2.87
CA ARG A 138 -80.95 -15.21 3.68
C ARG A 138 -79.69 -15.18 2.81
N THR A 139 -79.72 -15.78 1.62
CA THR A 139 -78.55 -15.81 0.72
C THR A 139 -78.23 -14.46 0.06
N LEU A 140 -79.22 -13.57 -0.09
CA LEU A 140 -79.09 -12.35 -0.90
C LEU A 140 -78.89 -11.05 -0.09
N THR A 141 -79.45 -10.94 1.11
CA THR A 141 -79.53 -9.64 1.80
C THR A 141 -79.13 -9.65 3.28
N GLU A 142 -78.95 -10.80 3.91
CA GLU A 142 -78.62 -10.89 5.34
C GLU A 142 -77.23 -11.50 5.59
N ASP A 143 -76.55 -10.99 6.63
CA ASP A 143 -75.27 -11.53 7.11
C ASP A 143 -75.41 -13.01 7.48
N GLN A 144 -74.81 -13.89 6.67
CA GLN A 144 -74.78 -15.32 6.97
C GLN A 144 -73.75 -15.60 8.06
N LYS A 145 -74.24 -15.90 9.26
CA LYS A 145 -73.43 -16.36 10.39
C LYS A 145 -73.54 -17.87 10.50
N VAL A 146 -72.41 -18.57 10.45
CA VAL A 146 -72.36 -19.99 10.83
C VAL A 146 -72.16 -20.04 12.34
N ALA A 147 -73.11 -20.65 13.05
CA ALA A 147 -73.16 -20.65 14.52
C ALA A 147 -72.08 -21.53 15.18
N SER A 148 -71.37 -22.34 14.40
CA SER A 148 -70.38 -23.31 14.87
C SER A 148 -69.08 -23.25 14.06
N THR A 149 -68.04 -23.92 14.56
CA THR A 149 -66.76 -24.05 13.87
C THR A 149 -66.91 -24.77 12.54
N ILE A 150 -66.38 -24.17 11.47
CA ILE A 150 -66.30 -24.80 10.15
C ILE A 150 -64.95 -25.49 10.02
N LEU A 151 -64.95 -26.82 9.82
CA LEU A 151 -63.77 -27.58 9.42
C LEU A 151 -63.74 -27.75 7.91
N LEU A 152 -62.75 -27.17 7.24
CA LEU A 152 -62.53 -27.35 5.80
C LEU A 152 -61.58 -28.54 5.58
N SER A 153 -62.13 -29.74 5.43
CA SER A 153 -61.34 -30.97 5.20
C SER A 153 -60.87 -31.15 3.74
N LYS A 154 -61.29 -30.25 2.85
CA LYS A 154 -60.95 -30.19 1.42
C LYS A 154 -60.77 -28.73 0.98
N PRO A 155 -60.00 -28.45 -0.10
CA PRO A 155 -59.87 -27.10 -0.65
C PRO A 155 -61.27 -26.53 -0.96
N THR A 156 -61.57 -25.37 -0.37
CA THR A 156 -62.86 -24.70 -0.50
C THR A 156 -62.63 -23.33 -1.14
N ARG A 157 -63.36 -23.01 -2.22
CA ARG A 157 -63.29 -21.69 -2.86
C ARG A 157 -64.33 -20.77 -2.21
N LEU A 158 -63.90 -19.60 -1.77
CA LEU A 158 -64.76 -18.51 -1.29
C LEU A 158 -64.82 -17.45 -2.41
N SER A 159 -66.01 -17.12 -2.90
CA SER A 159 -66.21 -16.13 -3.97
C SER A 159 -67.26 -15.10 -3.56
N SER A 160 -66.90 -13.82 -3.58
CA SER A 160 -67.84 -12.70 -3.43
C SER A 160 -68.11 -12.06 -4.79
N ILE A 161 -69.35 -11.64 -5.04
CA ILE A 161 -69.69 -10.83 -6.23
C ILE A 161 -69.04 -9.44 -6.07
N ALA A 162 -68.34 -9.01 -7.13
CA ALA A 162 -67.59 -7.77 -7.19
C ALA A 162 -68.49 -6.56 -6.88
N THR A 163 -68.33 -5.99 -5.69
CA THR A 163 -68.82 -4.65 -5.39
C THR A 163 -67.68 -3.67 -5.62
N THR A 164 -67.95 -2.59 -6.35
CA THR A 164 -66.95 -1.55 -6.62
C THR A 164 -66.48 -0.94 -5.30
N GLY A 165 -65.19 -1.07 -4.97
CA GLY A 165 -64.56 -0.38 -3.84
C GLY A 165 -65.12 -0.70 -2.44
N PHE A 166 -65.47 -1.96 -2.15
CA PHE A 166 -65.94 -2.34 -0.81
C PHE A 166 -64.98 -1.87 0.30
N THR A 167 -65.45 -0.94 1.14
CA THR A 167 -64.75 -0.45 2.32
C THR A 167 -65.63 -0.75 3.52
N PRO A 168 -65.21 -1.64 4.45
CA PRO A 168 -66.04 -1.99 5.58
C PRO A 168 -66.35 -0.77 6.44
N SER A 169 -67.61 -0.59 6.88
CA SER A 169 -68.03 0.51 7.75
C SER A 169 -67.98 0.16 9.24
N THR A 170 -67.79 -1.11 9.59
CA THR A 170 -67.74 -1.61 10.97
C THR A 170 -66.40 -2.26 11.29
N GLN A 171 -66.01 -2.17 12.57
CA GLN A 171 -64.76 -2.71 13.08
C GLN A 171 -64.70 -4.24 12.88
N GLY A 172 -63.59 -4.75 12.33
CA GLY A 172 -63.41 -6.19 12.14
C GLY A 172 -62.42 -6.56 11.04
N ALA A 173 -62.24 -7.88 10.88
CA ALA A 173 -61.46 -8.48 9.80
C ALA A 173 -62.39 -8.84 8.64
N TRP A 174 -62.00 -8.43 7.44
CA TRP A 174 -62.76 -8.62 6.22
C TRP A 174 -61.86 -9.20 5.14
N VAL A 175 -62.43 -10.03 4.27
CA VAL A 175 -61.78 -10.53 3.06
C VAL A 175 -62.69 -10.19 1.90
N SER A 176 -62.16 -9.51 0.87
CA SER A 176 -62.90 -9.24 -0.36
C SER A 176 -62.15 -9.79 -1.57
N TRP A 177 -62.88 -10.22 -2.59
CA TRP A 177 -62.32 -10.84 -3.80
C TRP A 177 -62.85 -10.12 -5.03
N GLY A 178 -61.99 -9.89 -6.02
CA GLY A 178 -62.40 -9.32 -7.29
C GLY A 178 -62.70 -7.82 -7.21
N ARG A 179 -61.93 -7.06 -6.43
CA ARG A 179 -62.17 -5.62 -6.25
C ARG A 179 -62.08 -4.89 -7.61
N VAL A 180 -63.12 -4.13 -7.93
CA VAL A 180 -63.17 -3.24 -9.09
C VAL A 180 -63.04 -1.81 -8.58
N GLY A 181 -61.97 -1.12 -8.96
CA GLY A 181 -61.67 0.22 -8.46
C GLY A 181 -62.66 1.27 -8.99
N ALA A 182 -63.35 1.97 -8.10
CA ALA A 182 -63.86 3.30 -8.42
C ALA A 182 -62.74 4.30 -8.11
N GLY A 183 -61.97 4.71 -9.11
CA GLY A 183 -60.87 5.68 -8.96
C GLY A 183 -59.51 5.10 -8.56
N ASP A 184 -59.28 3.79 -8.69
CA ASP A 184 -57.96 3.19 -8.48
C ASP A 184 -57.01 3.58 -9.63
N THR A 185 -55.96 4.33 -9.31
CA THR A 185 -54.94 4.77 -10.27
C THR A 185 -53.79 3.75 -10.37
N GLU A 186 -53.74 2.74 -9.49
CA GLU A 186 -52.65 1.76 -9.38
C GLU A 186 -52.95 0.41 -10.07
N GLY A 187 -54.14 0.24 -10.65
CA GLY A 187 -54.42 -0.83 -11.62
C GLY A 187 -54.77 -2.21 -11.04
N TYR A 188 -55.22 -2.30 -9.79
CA TYR A 188 -55.47 -3.59 -9.12
C TYR A 188 -56.87 -4.17 -9.38
N ASN A 189 -57.31 -4.18 -10.64
CA ASN A 189 -58.59 -4.77 -11.01
C ASN A 189 -58.58 -6.30 -10.79
N GLY A 190 -59.49 -6.79 -9.96
CA GLY A 190 -59.61 -8.21 -9.63
C GLY A 190 -58.84 -8.67 -8.38
N ALA A 191 -58.26 -7.75 -7.62
CA ALA A 191 -57.47 -8.08 -6.43
C ALA A 191 -58.29 -8.73 -5.30
N THR A 192 -57.60 -9.49 -4.45
CA THR A 192 -58.09 -9.98 -3.16
C THR A 192 -57.52 -9.14 -2.04
N ASP A 193 -58.40 -8.58 -1.21
CA ASP A 193 -57.99 -7.76 -0.08
C ASP A 193 -58.23 -8.48 1.25
N PHE A 194 -57.24 -8.38 2.16
CA PHE A 194 -57.41 -8.65 3.58
C PHE A 194 -57.50 -7.31 4.32
N ILE A 195 -58.72 -6.88 4.63
CA ILE A 195 -58.99 -5.55 5.19
C ILE A 195 -59.21 -5.69 6.70
N ASN A 196 -58.40 -4.99 7.50
CA ASN A 196 -58.72 -4.77 8.90
C ASN A 196 -59.31 -3.36 9.05
N ASN A 197 -60.62 -3.26 9.30
CA ASN A 197 -61.21 -2.00 9.74
C ASN A 197 -60.97 -1.87 11.25
N ARG A 198 -60.07 -0.94 11.62
CA ARG A 198 -59.70 -0.69 13.01
C ARG A 198 -60.83 -0.12 13.87
N GLY A 199 -61.87 0.47 13.28
CA GLY A 199 -62.88 1.23 14.02
C GLY A 199 -62.24 2.26 14.95
N ASN A 200 -62.61 2.23 16.23
CA ASN A 200 -62.01 3.05 17.30
C ASN A 200 -60.77 2.40 17.95
N GLY A 201 -60.40 1.18 17.55
CA GLY A 201 -59.26 0.44 18.09
C GLY A 201 -57.95 0.73 17.36
N VAL A 202 -56.87 0.07 17.81
CA VAL A 202 -55.54 0.24 17.21
C VAL A 202 -55.51 -0.36 15.80
N GLY A 203 -56.02 -1.59 15.59
CA GLY A 203 -56.00 -2.29 14.29
C GLY A 203 -54.68 -2.99 13.98
N GLY A 204 -54.61 -3.68 12.83
CA GLY A 204 -53.44 -4.42 12.33
C GLY A 204 -53.61 -5.94 12.24
N TRP A 205 -52.61 -6.63 11.71
CA TRP A 205 -52.58 -8.09 11.57
C TRP A 205 -51.46 -8.68 12.42
N ASN A 206 -51.74 -9.75 13.16
CA ASN A 206 -50.73 -10.49 13.93
C ASN A 206 -50.62 -11.91 13.38
N PHE A 207 -49.40 -12.35 13.10
CA PHE A 207 -49.07 -13.69 12.65
C PHE A 207 -48.47 -14.46 13.82
N TRP A 208 -49.19 -15.48 14.29
CA TRP A 208 -48.77 -16.32 15.41
C TRP A 208 -48.34 -17.68 14.90
N ASN A 209 -47.30 -18.24 15.51
CA ASN A 209 -46.92 -19.64 15.34
C ASN A 209 -47.20 -20.39 16.64
N SER A 210 -47.64 -21.64 16.55
CA SER A 210 -47.87 -22.49 17.71
C SER A 210 -47.31 -23.88 17.48
N ASN A 211 -46.72 -24.44 18.52
CA ASN A 211 -46.32 -25.85 18.57
C ASN A 211 -47.37 -26.73 19.31
N GLY A 212 -48.57 -26.20 19.56
CA GLY A 212 -49.64 -26.87 20.30
C GLY A 212 -49.58 -26.68 21.82
N THR A 213 -48.52 -26.10 22.39
CA THR A 213 -48.41 -25.79 23.83
C THR A 213 -48.12 -24.32 24.11
N THR A 214 -47.37 -23.65 23.23
CA THR A 214 -47.12 -22.20 23.29
C THR A 214 -47.53 -21.52 22.00
N THR A 215 -47.86 -20.24 22.09
CA THR A 215 -48.13 -19.37 20.93
C THR A 215 -47.13 -18.23 20.95
N ASN A 216 -46.42 -18.04 19.84
CA ASN A 216 -45.38 -17.03 19.69
C ASN A 216 -45.74 -16.10 18.53
N LEU A 217 -45.71 -14.79 18.78
CA LEU A 217 -45.87 -13.80 17.73
C LEU A 217 -44.66 -13.89 16.78
N SER A 218 -44.89 -14.12 15.50
CA SER A 218 -43.85 -14.24 14.48
C SER A 218 -43.64 -12.92 13.74
N ALA A 219 -44.74 -12.27 13.35
CA ALA A 219 -44.73 -10.96 12.72
C ALA A 219 -46.05 -10.22 12.97
N LYS A 220 -46.06 -8.90 12.77
CA LYS A 220 -47.28 -8.10 12.74
C LYS A 220 -47.22 -7.03 11.67
N ILE A 221 -48.37 -6.66 11.13
CA ILE A 221 -48.55 -5.53 10.22
C ILE A 221 -49.38 -4.48 10.96
N SER A 222 -48.80 -3.31 11.18
CA SER A 222 -49.49 -2.20 11.84
C SER A 222 -50.54 -1.56 10.92
N PRO A 223 -51.48 -0.76 11.46
CA PRO A 223 -52.45 -0.01 10.66
C PRO A 223 -51.80 0.96 9.66
N ASN A 224 -50.57 1.40 9.95
CA ASN A 224 -49.81 2.31 9.09
C ASN A 224 -48.96 1.55 8.06
N GLY A 225 -49.17 0.24 7.88
CA GLY A 225 -48.46 -0.60 6.90
C GLY A 225 -47.08 -1.12 7.35
N TYR A 226 -46.58 -0.73 8.53
CA TYR A 226 -45.29 -1.26 9.02
C TYR A 226 -45.37 -2.75 9.32
N ILE A 227 -44.49 -3.53 8.69
CA ILE A 227 -44.25 -4.94 9.02
C ILE A 227 -43.18 -5.00 10.12
N THR A 228 -43.48 -5.70 11.22
CA THR A 228 -42.53 -5.98 12.29
C THR A 228 -42.38 -7.49 12.42
N ALA A 229 -41.22 -8.03 12.06
CA ALA A 229 -40.85 -9.40 12.37
C ALA A 229 -40.30 -9.47 13.81
N VAL A 230 -40.70 -10.49 14.57
CA VAL A 230 -40.15 -10.74 15.92
C VAL A 230 -38.80 -11.46 15.85
N GLY A 231 -38.59 -12.25 14.78
CA GLY A 231 -37.30 -12.85 14.42
C GLY A 231 -36.58 -12.10 13.29
N GLY A 232 -35.71 -12.79 12.56
CA GLY A 232 -35.00 -12.24 11.40
C GLY A 232 -35.85 -12.22 10.12
N PHE A 233 -35.41 -11.43 9.14
CA PHE A 233 -35.94 -11.43 7.77
C PHE A 233 -34.91 -12.05 6.82
N ILE A 234 -35.25 -13.15 6.15
CA ILE A 234 -34.39 -13.83 5.18
C ILE A 234 -35.11 -13.82 3.83
N SER A 235 -34.46 -13.26 2.80
CA SER A 235 -34.90 -13.37 1.41
C SER A 235 -33.93 -14.24 0.64
N THR A 236 -34.44 -15.16 -0.17
CA THR A 236 -33.63 -16.00 -1.08
C THR A 236 -33.49 -15.40 -2.48
N GLY A 237 -34.13 -14.26 -2.74
CA GLY A 237 -33.99 -13.47 -3.97
C GLY A 237 -33.81 -11.97 -3.68
N ASP A 238 -33.80 -11.16 -4.73
CA ASP A 238 -33.56 -9.72 -4.65
C ASP A 238 -34.64 -8.99 -3.84
N GLN A 239 -34.19 -8.06 -2.99
CA GLN A 239 -35.08 -7.12 -2.31
C GLN A 239 -35.07 -5.79 -3.06
N VAL A 240 -36.20 -5.43 -3.66
CA VAL A 240 -36.37 -4.14 -4.32
C VAL A 240 -36.84 -3.11 -3.30
N MET A 241 -36.00 -2.11 -3.00
CA MET A 241 -36.35 -0.96 -2.16
C MET A 241 -36.45 0.28 -3.06
N GLN A 242 -37.68 0.77 -3.27
CA GLN A 242 -37.95 1.85 -4.22
C GLN A 242 -38.36 3.15 -3.52
N ALA A 243 -37.85 4.25 -4.06
CA ALA A 243 -38.24 5.61 -3.72
C ALA A 243 -39.66 5.94 -4.21
N GLY A 244 -40.49 6.52 -3.33
CA GLY A 244 -41.85 6.96 -3.68
C GLY A 244 -41.94 8.40 -4.19
N ALA A 245 -40.85 9.17 -4.13
CA ALA A 245 -40.80 10.57 -4.54
C ALA A 245 -39.43 10.96 -5.12
N THR A 246 -39.34 12.11 -5.78
CA THR A 246 -38.10 12.67 -6.35
C THR A 246 -37.18 13.34 -5.32
N THR A 247 -37.51 13.25 -4.03
CA THR A 247 -36.70 13.73 -2.90
C THR A 247 -35.87 12.58 -2.29
N PRO A 248 -34.88 12.83 -1.41
CA PRO A 248 -34.08 11.76 -0.81
C PRO A 248 -34.96 10.73 -0.06
N ASN A 249 -34.92 9.46 -0.47
CA ASN A 249 -35.74 8.40 0.10
C ASN A 249 -34.93 7.46 0.99
N LEU A 250 -35.42 7.26 2.21
CA LEU A 250 -34.86 6.33 3.17
C LEU A 250 -35.22 4.89 2.80
N LEU A 251 -34.20 4.09 2.47
CA LEU A 251 -34.37 2.69 2.10
C LEU A 251 -34.29 1.77 3.32
N ILE A 252 -33.30 2.00 4.19
CA ILE A 252 -33.11 1.23 5.42
C ILE A 252 -32.88 2.19 6.58
N ARG A 253 -33.57 1.97 7.70
CA ARG A 253 -33.42 2.73 8.95
C ARG A 253 -33.02 1.82 10.09
N LEU A 254 -31.95 2.19 10.80
CA LEU A 254 -31.47 1.51 11.99
C LEU A 254 -31.82 2.36 13.21
N LYS A 255 -32.55 1.78 14.16
CA LYS A 255 -32.98 2.45 15.40
C LYS A 255 -32.51 1.68 16.63
N ASP A 256 -32.34 2.38 17.75
CA ASP A 256 -32.15 1.74 19.05
C ASP A 256 -33.47 1.28 19.69
N ILE A 257 -33.38 0.69 20.89
CA ILE A 257 -34.53 0.19 21.65
C ILE A 257 -35.53 1.30 22.04
N SER A 258 -35.08 2.55 22.11
CA SER A 258 -35.90 3.72 22.39
C SER A 258 -36.52 4.32 21.11
N GLY A 259 -36.28 3.71 19.95
CA GLY A 259 -36.81 4.15 18.66
C GLY A 259 -36.05 5.32 18.03
N VAL A 260 -34.90 5.70 18.57
CA VAL A 260 -34.03 6.77 18.06
C VAL A 260 -33.19 6.24 16.90
N GLU A 261 -33.13 6.97 15.79
CA GLU A 261 -32.30 6.60 14.64
C GLU A 261 -30.82 6.58 15.04
N LYS A 262 -30.12 5.49 14.73
CA LYS A 262 -28.66 5.33 14.88
C LYS A 262 -27.94 5.28 13.55
N GLY A 263 -28.64 4.94 12.47
CA GLY A 263 -28.08 4.93 11.13
C GLY A 263 -29.15 4.74 10.07
N ALA A 264 -28.78 4.94 8.82
CA ALA A 264 -29.69 4.89 7.69
C ALA A 264 -28.94 4.65 6.38
N ILE A 265 -29.61 4.00 5.43
CA ILE A 265 -29.20 4.00 4.02
C ILE A 265 -30.33 4.67 3.23
N TYR A 266 -30.00 5.68 2.43
CA TYR A 266 -30.97 6.40 1.63
C TYR A 266 -30.41 6.71 0.24
N ALA A 267 -31.29 6.64 -0.76
CA ALA A 267 -30.97 7.00 -2.14
C ALA A 267 -31.48 8.42 -2.41
N GLN A 268 -30.61 9.25 -2.98
CA GLN A 268 -30.97 10.54 -3.55
C GLN A 268 -31.42 10.30 -4.99
N THR A 269 -32.72 10.44 -5.22
CA THR A 269 -33.32 10.22 -6.54
C THR A 269 -33.07 11.36 -7.51
N ASP A 270 -32.76 12.55 -7.01
CA ASP A 270 -32.37 13.74 -7.77
C ASP A 270 -30.91 13.69 -8.25
N THR A 271 -30.00 13.21 -7.40
CA THR A 271 -28.55 13.16 -7.73
C THR A 271 -28.06 11.78 -8.12
N GLY A 272 -28.84 10.72 -7.92
CA GLY A 272 -28.42 9.33 -8.07
C GLY A 272 -27.46 8.83 -6.99
N ALA A 273 -27.14 9.65 -5.98
CA ALA A 273 -26.19 9.28 -4.93
C ALA A 273 -26.82 8.36 -3.89
N MET A 274 -26.08 7.34 -3.44
CA MET A 274 -26.44 6.51 -2.30
C MET A 274 -25.70 7.01 -1.07
N ASN A 275 -26.41 7.18 0.05
CA ASN A 275 -25.81 7.70 1.27
C ASN A 275 -25.98 6.70 2.42
N ILE A 276 -24.90 6.44 3.15
CA ILE A 276 -24.88 5.61 4.35
C ILE A 276 -24.57 6.51 5.55
N ARG A 277 -25.52 6.60 6.49
CA ARG A 277 -25.43 7.37 7.74
C ARG A 277 -25.23 6.47 8.95
N TRP A 278 -24.45 6.94 9.91
CA TRP A 278 -24.30 6.30 11.22
C TRP A 278 -24.12 7.34 12.34
N ASN A 279 -24.24 6.88 13.59
CA ASN A 279 -24.21 7.71 14.79
C ASN A 279 -25.31 8.80 14.84
N GLY A 280 -26.54 8.44 14.50
CA GLY A 280 -27.70 9.32 14.70
C GLY A 280 -27.74 10.56 13.82
N THR A 281 -27.18 10.47 12.60
CA THR A 281 -27.05 11.48 11.51
C THR A 281 -25.71 12.20 11.41
N THR A 282 -24.87 12.11 12.43
CA THR A 282 -23.62 12.88 12.50
C THR A 282 -22.59 12.48 11.44
N ASN A 283 -22.55 11.20 11.03
CA ASN A 283 -21.59 10.71 10.06
C ASN A 283 -22.29 10.20 8.79
N THR A 284 -21.72 10.52 7.62
CA THR A 284 -22.25 10.10 6.31
C THR A 284 -21.12 9.70 5.35
N ALA A 285 -21.33 8.60 4.63
CA ALA A 285 -20.63 8.24 3.40
C ALA A 285 -21.57 8.44 2.21
N SER A 286 -21.16 9.19 1.20
CA SER A 286 -21.95 9.47 0.00
C SER A 286 -21.28 8.84 -1.22
N PHE A 287 -21.92 7.83 -1.81
CA PHE A 287 -21.54 7.14 -3.03
C PHE A 287 -22.21 7.84 -4.20
N ARG A 288 -21.43 8.55 -5.00
CA ARG A 288 -21.94 9.37 -6.10
C ARG A 288 -21.95 8.58 -7.41
N PRO A 289 -22.82 8.93 -8.38
CA PRO A 289 -22.87 8.24 -9.68
C PRO A 289 -21.59 8.37 -10.51
N ASP A 290 -20.77 9.39 -10.24
CA ASP A 290 -19.46 9.61 -10.87
C ASP A 290 -18.36 8.66 -10.33
N GLY A 291 -18.72 7.70 -9.49
CA GLY A 291 -17.81 6.69 -8.92
C GLY A 291 -17.06 7.17 -7.68
N PHE A 292 -17.24 8.42 -7.24
CA PHE A 292 -16.58 8.95 -6.05
C PHE A 292 -17.37 8.64 -4.77
N VAL A 293 -16.63 8.33 -3.71
CA VAL A 293 -17.18 8.20 -2.35
C VAL A 293 -16.69 9.36 -1.48
N SER A 294 -17.62 10.15 -0.97
CA SER A 294 -17.33 11.24 -0.03
C SER A 294 -17.52 10.76 1.41
N LEU A 295 -16.51 10.93 2.25
CA LEU A 295 -16.55 10.63 3.67
C LEU A 295 -16.35 11.92 4.45
N SER A 296 -17.40 12.43 5.09
CA SER A 296 -17.41 13.78 5.67
C SER A 296 -16.35 13.99 6.77
N ASN A 297 -15.97 12.92 7.48
CA ASN A 297 -14.99 12.94 8.57
C ASN A 297 -13.75 12.06 8.29
N GLY A 298 -13.46 11.79 7.00
CA GLY A 298 -12.29 11.02 6.58
C GLY A 298 -12.45 9.49 6.67
N LEU A 299 -11.47 8.77 6.12
CA LEU A 299 -11.37 7.30 6.14
C LEU A 299 -10.27 6.89 7.11
N VAL A 300 -10.65 6.22 8.21
CA VAL A 300 -9.66 5.62 9.13
C VAL A 300 -9.41 4.19 8.71
N LEU A 301 -8.22 3.92 8.15
CA LEU A 301 -7.71 2.57 7.91
C LEU A 301 -6.94 2.15 9.18
N GLY A 302 -7.57 1.32 10.04
CA GLY A 302 -7.16 0.79 11.36
C GLY A 302 -5.78 1.17 11.93
N ASN A 303 -5.63 1.65 13.17
CA ASN A 303 -6.10 1.07 14.45
C ASN A 303 -6.87 2.08 15.33
N ALA A 304 -7.74 1.54 16.19
CA ALA A 304 -8.64 2.28 17.09
C ALA A 304 -7.89 3.16 18.11
N PHE A 305 -8.26 4.44 18.20
CA PHE A 305 -7.96 5.28 19.36
C PHE A 305 -9.14 5.21 20.33
N THR A 306 -8.90 4.71 21.54
CA THR A 306 -9.93 4.29 22.51
C THR A 306 -10.25 5.32 23.60
N THR A 307 -9.90 6.60 23.43
CA THR A 307 -10.19 7.64 24.43
C THR A 307 -10.70 8.95 23.83
N ILE A 308 -11.68 9.56 24.51
CA ILE A 308 -12.64 10.53 23.96
C ILE A 308 -12.13 11.99 23.92
N ASP A 309 -11.01 12.29 24.58
CA ASP A 309 -10.49 13.66 24.73
C ASP A 309 -9.18 13.93 23.95
N LYS A 310 -8.92 13.17 22.89
CA LYS A 310 -7.90 13.50 21.89
C LYS A 310 -8.52 13.55 20.50
N VAL A 311 -9.35 14.57 20.25
CA VAL A 311 -9.42 15.12 18.89
C VAL A 311 -8.09 15.84 18.69
N PRO A 312 -7.17 15.37 17.83
CA PRO A 312 -5.98 16.13 17.55
C PRO A 312 -6.43 17.42 16.86
N ASP A 313 -5.93 18.54 17.36
CA ASP A 313 -5.94 19.81 16.67
C ASP A 313 -5.71 19.57 15.16
N LEU A 314 -6.63 20.04 14.33
CA LEU A 314 -6.64 19.83 12.87
C LEU A 314 -5.37 20.39 12.20
N GLY A 315 -4.54 21.14 12.93
CA GLY A 315 -3.19 21.54 12.56
C GLY A 315 -2.11 20.45 12.65
N ALA A 316 -2.43 19.21 13.07
CA ALA A 316 -1.44 18.17 13.34
C ALA A 316 -1.72 16.78 12.70
N LEU A 317 -2.65 16.64 11.74
CA LEU A 317 -2.89 15.35 11.05
C LEU A 317 -2.35 15.36 9.60
N PRO A 318 -1.52 14.36 9.21
CA PRO A 318 -0.59 14.55 8.09
C PRO A 318 -1.12 14.27 6.67
N PHE A 319 -2.30 13.66 6.45
CA PHE A 319 -2.72 13.30 5.08
C PHE A 319 -4.25 13.32 4.83
N VAL A 320 -4.67 13.97 3.73
CA VAL A 320 -6.03 13.96 3.17
C VAL A 320 -5.93 13.60 1.68
N PHE A 321 -6.75 12.66 1.19
CA PHE A 321 -6.75 12.18 -0.20
C PHE A 321 -7.95 12.78 -0.98
N ARG A 322 -7.70 13.45 -2.12
CA ARG A 322 -8.73 13.97 -3.05
C ARG A 322 -8.30 13.80 -4.52
N GLY A 323 -9.17 13.16 -5.30
CA GLY A 323 -8.98 12.85 -6.72
C GLY A 323 -9.42 13.95 -7.69
N GLY A 324 -8.50 14.41 -8.54
CA GLY A 324 -8.77 15.18 -9.76
C GLY A 324 -7.65 15.02 -10.80
N ASP A 325 -7.98 15.25 -12.08
CA ASP A 325 -7.31 14.69 -13.28
C ASP A 325 -6.05 15.40 -13.80
N ARG A 326 -5.55 16.47 -13.18
CA ARG A 326 -4.26 17.10 -13.55
C ARG A 326 -3.58 17.72 -12.33
N ALA A 327 -2.30 17.40 -12.13
CA ALA A 327 -1.41 18.13 -11.25
C ALA A 327 -0.42 18.90 -12.13
N ASP A 328 -0.61 20.22 -12.27
CA ASP A 328 0.35 21.13 -12.88
C ASP A 328 0.58 22.35 -11.95
N LEU A 329 1.59 23.17 -12.26
CA LEU A 329 1.96 24.36 -11.47
C LEU A 329 0.87 25.44 -11.44
N VAL A 330 -0.19 25.32 -12.25
CA VAL A 330 -1.22 26.34 -12.48
C VAL A 330 -2.57 25.94 -11.84
N HIS A 331 -2.81 24.65 -11.63
CA HIS A 331 -4.08 24.10 -11.08
C HIS A 331 -3.84 23.19 -9.87
N PRO A 332 -3.56 23.74 -8.68
CA PRO A 332 -2.90 22.95 -7.65
C PRO A 332 -3.86 22.31 -6.61
N ASN A 333 -5.13 22.09 -6.98
CA ASN A 333 -6.15 21.55 -6.07
C ASN A 333 -6.25 20.02 -6.05
N ASN A 334 -5.13 19.28 -6.09
CA ASN A 334 -5.16 17.81 -6.08
C ASN A 334 -4.13 17.21 -5.10
N ALA A 335 -4.61 16.67 -3.98
CA ALA A 335 -3.83 15.85 -3.06
C ALA A 335 -4.11 14.38 -3.34
N ASN A 336 -3.37 13.78 -4.29
CA ASN A 336 -3.44 12.35 -4.58
C ASN A 336 -2.12 11.68 -4.20
N ILE A 337 -2.18 10.61 -3.40
CA ILE A 337 -1.06 9.69 -3.18
C ILE A 337 -1.23 8.55 -4.18
N ALA A 338 -0.31 8.53 -5.16
CA ALA A 338 -0.09 7.51 -6.17
C ALA A 338 -1.25 7.26 -7.17
N THR A 339 -1.30 8.09 -8.21
CA THR A 339 -1.87 7.70 -9.51
C THR A 339 -0.75 7.25 -10.46
N SER A 340 -1.08 6.65 -11.60
CA SER A 340 -0.12 6.43 -12.71
C SER A 340 0.55 7.72 -13.22
N ASN A 341 0.07 8.88 -12.78
CA ASN A 341 0.58 10.20 -13.13
C ASN A 341 1.41 10.86 -12.02
N GLY A 342 1.54 10.24 -10.83
CA GLY A 342 2.40 10.71 -9.72
C GLY A 342 1.67 11.28 -8.49
N PHE A 343 2.34 12.11 -7.70
CA PHE A 343 1.82 12.74 -6.46
C PHE A 343 2.46 14.11 -6.16
N SER A 344 1.83 14.94 -5.31
CA SER A 344 2.35 16.25 -4.91
C SER A 344 2.02 16.57 -3.45
N VAL A 345 2.97 17.20 -2.75
CA VAL A 345 2.87 17.73 -1.38
C VAL A 345 2.79 19.23 -1.49
N VAL A 346 1.77 19.83 -0.87
CA VAL A 346 1.41 21.25 -1.01
C VAL A 346 1.35 21.89 0.37
N SER A 347 1.77 23.16 0.50
CA SER A 347 1.62 23.88 1.77
C SER A 347 0.16 24.26 2.03
N THR A 348 -0.37 23.87 3.19
CA THR A 348 -1.73 24.17 3.65
C THR A 348 -1.81 25.37 4.59
N ALA A 349 -0.67 25.95 4.99
CA ALA A 349 -0.64 27.13 5.85
C ALA A 349 -0.95 28.39 5.02
N THR A 350 -1.90 29.22 5.49
CA THR A 350 -2.28 30.47 4.83
C THR A 350 -1.47 31.68 5.29
N THR A 351 -0.72 31.54 6.39
CA THR A 351 0.11 32.60 7.00
C THR A 351 1.42 32.01 7.51
N GLY A 352 2.49 32.81 7.60
CA GLY A 352 3.80 32.35 8.11
C GLY A 352 4.61 31.52 7.12
N LEU A 353 4.28 31.60 5.82
CA LEU A 353 5.05 30.96 4.76
C LEU A 353 6.37 31.71 4.53
N VAL A 354 7.46 30.96 4.37
CA VAL A 354 8.76 31.49 3.92
C VAL A 354 8.68 31.95 2.46
N SER A 355 9.58 32.85 2.02
CA SER A 355 9.56 33.32 0.62
C SER A 355 9.66 32.14 -0.36
N ASN A 356 8.93 32.22 -1.47
CA ASN A 356 8.76 31.18 -2.51
C ASN A 356 7.84 30.01 -2.18
N VAL A 357 7.28 29.89 -0.97
CA VAL A 357 6.18 28.95 -0.69
C VAL A 357 4.86 29.70 -0.78
N THR A 358 4.03 29.37 -1.77
CA THR A 358 2.68 29.95 -1.93
C THR A 358 1.64 28.96 -1.41
N TYR A 359 0.66 29.43 -0.64
CA TYR A 359 -0.46 28.61 -0.19
C TYR A 359 -1.09 27.90 -1.38
N GLY A 360 -1.27 26.59 -1.25
CA GLY A 360 -1.85 25.80 -2.31
C GLY A 360 -0.90 25.46 -3.46
N THR A 361 0.40 25.82 -3.44
CA THR A 361 1.37 25.37 -4.48
C THR A 361 2.24 24.17 -4.02
N PRO A 362 2.62 23.23 -4.91
CA PRO A 362 3.43 22.07 -4.55
C PRO A 362 4.84 22.44 -4.05
N VAL A 363 5.19 21.98 -2.85
CA VAL A 363 6.55 22.05 -2.28
C VAL A 363 7.39 20.80 -2.62
N PHE A 364 6.74 19.71 -3.00
CA PHE A 364 7.36 18.52 -3.59
C PHE A 364 6.37 17.86 -4.53
N SER A 365 6.80 17.39 -5.70
CA SER A 365 5.96 16.66 -6.64
C SER A 365 6.76 15.60 -7.38
N VAL A 366 6.12 14.49 -7.71
CA VAL A 366 6.65 13.43 -8.56
C VAL A 366 5.67 13.25 -9.69
N ASN A 367 6.14 13.31 -10.93
CA ASN A 367 5.39 12.95 -12.13
C ASN A 367 5.90 11.61 -12.65
N ALA A 368 5.11 10.55 -12.45
CA ALA A 368 5.49 9.19 -12.80
C ALA A 368 5.47 8.93 -14.32
N ARG A 369 4.77 9.75 -15.10
CA ARG A 369 4.68 9.61 -16.57
C ARG A 369 5.90 10.17 -17.28
N THR A 370 6.41 11.31 -16.81
CA THR A 370 7.64 11.93 -17.33
C THR A 370 8.90 11.46 -16.59
N GLY A 371 8.75 10.72 -15.49
CA GLY A 371 9.86 10.25 -14.66
C GLY A 371 10.56 11.37 -13.88
N THR A 372 9.91 12.52 -13.69
CA THR A 372 10.51 13.72 -13.10
C THR A 372 10.00 13.95 -11.68
N ALA A 373 10.92 14.14 -10.73
CA ALA A 373 10.60 14.62 -9.39
C ALA A 373 11.09 16.08 -9.23
N GLN A 374 10.26 16.93 -8.64
CA GLN A 374 10.54 18.34 -8.37
C GLN A 374 10.36 18.61 -6.87
N VAL A 375 11.39 19.14 -6.21
CA VAL A 375 11.32 19.64 -4.83
C VAL A 375 11.49 21.16 -4.89
N LEU A 376 10.57 21.91 -4.29
CA LEU A 376 10.56 23.37 -4.34
C LEU A 376 11.55 23.99 -3.33
N ASN A 377 11.96 23.25 -2.30
CA ASN A 377 12.87 23.70 -1.23
C ASN A 377 13.86 22.60 -0.78
N ASP A 378 14.81 23.01 0.05
CA ASP A 378 15.78 22.19 0.79
C ASP A 378 15.19 20.93 1.47
N PHE A 379 15.91 19.81 1.41
CA PHE A 379 15.66 18.63 2.26
C PHE A 379 16.33 18.84 3.61
N THR A 380 15.56 18.86 4.69
CA THR A 380 16.02 19.27 6.03
C THR A 380 15.79 18.14 7.03
N ILE A 381 16.81 17.73 7.79
CA ILE A 381 16.71 16.74 8.86
C ILE A 381 17.01 17.45 10.19
N ALA A 382 16.08 17.36 11.15
CA ALA A 382 16.22 17.94 12.49
C ALA A 382 16.58 19.45 12.49
N GLY A 383 15.93 20.23 11.61
CA GLY A 383 16.13 21.68 11.53
C GLY A 383 17.44 22.11 10.84
N LYS A 384 18.24 21.18 10.34
CA LYS A 384 19.43 21.45 9.53
C LYS A 384 19.24 20.94 8.11
N THR A 385 19.56 21.77 7.12
CA THR A 385 19.42 21.37 5.71
C THR A 385 20.40 20.24 5.41
N ALA A 386 19.86 19.07 5.07
CA ALA A 386 20.60 17.90 4.62
C ALA A 386 20.88 17.93 3.10
N LEU A 387 20.03 18.61 2.29
CA LEU A 387 20.29 18.86 0.86
C LEU A 387 19.67 20.21 0.44
N LYS A 388 20.51 21.20 0.07
CA LYS A 388 20.08 22.52 -0.45
C LYS A 388 19.78 22.41 -1.96
N VAL A 389 18.56 22.72 -2.42
CA VAL A 389 18.25 22.78 -3.87
C VAL A 389 18.15 24.24 -4.28
N GLY A 390 18.99 24.68 -5.22
CA GLY A 390 18.84 25.98 -5.88
C GLY A 390 19.49 27.19 -5.20
N ASP A 391 19.88 27.11 -3.92
CA ASP A 391 20.59 28.21 -3.25
C ASP A 391 22.09 27.94 -3.05
N TYR A 392 22.53 26.68 -2.92
CA TYR A 392 23.96 26.30 -2.84
C TYR A 392 24.25 24.87 -3.37
N GLY A 393 23.42 24.32 -4.25
CA GLY A 393 23.52 22.93 -4.70
C GLY A 393 22.96 22.64 -6.11
N ILE A 394 23.47 21.53 -6.67
CA ILE A 394 23.34 20.96 -8.02
C ILE A 394 22.22 21.58 -8.89
N GLY A 395 22.63 22.23 -9.99
CA GLY A 395 21.80 22.39 -11.19
C GLY A 395 21.08 23.71 -11.43
N LYS A 396 21.43 24.83 -10.77
CA LYS A 396 20.89 26.16 -11.14
C LYS A 396 21.93 27.06 -11.78
N ASP A 397 21.53 27.73 -12.86
CA ASP A 397 22.41 28.39 -13.83
C ASP A 397 22.55 29.92 -13.63
N PHE A 398 21.98 30.51 -12.56
CA PHE A 398 22.05 31.95 -12.26
C PHE A 398 21.35 32.33 -10.92
N LEU A 399 21.79 33.38 -10.20
CA LEU A 399 20.96 34.50 -9.66
C LEU A 399 21.80 35.61 -8.91
N PRO A 400 21.27 36.85 -8.75
CA PRO A 400 22.00 38.06 -8.42
C PRO A 400 22.13 38.37 -6.92
N LEU A 401 23.22 39.09 -6.60
CA LEU A 401 23.57 39.82 -5.38
C LEU A 401 22.95 39.36 -4.04
N VAL A 402 23.80 38.72 -3.22
CA VAL A 402 23.68 38.85 -1.76
C VAL A 402 24.17 40.27 -1.40
N PRO A 403 23.36 41.11 -0.72
CA PRO A 403 23.83 42.41 -0.25
C PRO A 403 25.05 42.23 0.66
N ASP A 404 26.06 43.08 0.45
CA ASP A 404 27.29 43.18 1.25
C ASP A 404 28.35 42.06 1.10
N VAL A 405 28.20 41.16 0.11
CA VAL A 405 29.29 40.23 -0.27
C VAL A 405 29.57 40.33 -1.77
N THR A 406 30.74 40.88 -2.13
CA THR A 406 31.28 40.72 -3.49
C THR A 406 31.80 39.29 -3.60
N LEU A 407 30.94 38.35 -4.00
CA LEU A 407 31.38 37.00 -4.32
C LEU A 407 32.26 37.08 -5.57
N ALA A 408 33.52 36.67 -5.44
CA ALA A 408 34.36 36.38 -6.59
C ALA A 408 33.76 35.16 -7.31
N SER A 409 32.92 35.43 -8.32
CA SER A 409 32.35 34.48 -9.30
C SER A 409 31.15 33.60 -8.89
N ASP A 410 30.35 33.31 -9.91
CA ASP A 410 29.26 32.34 -9.97
C ASP A 410 29.83 30.91 -9.81
N TYR A 411 29.91 30.41 -8.57
CA TYR A 411 30.38 29.04 -8.29
C TYR A 411 29.35 28.01 -8.75
N ARG A 412 29.69 27.24 -9.79
CA ARG A 412 28.88 26.10 -10.27
C ARG A 412 29.53 24.78 -9.89
N VAL A 413 28.88 24.06 -8.99
CA VAL A 413 29.15 22.65 -8.73
C VAL A 413 28.18 21.84 -9.59
N ASN A 414 28.65 21.35 -10.74
CA ASN A 414 27.87 20.35 -11.47
C ASN A 414 27.90 19.07 -10.64
N GLY A 415 26.72 18.53 -10.31
CA GLY A 415 26.62 17.25 -9.61
C GLY A 415 27.40 16.16 -10.34
N ALA A 416 27.84 15.14 -9.60
CA ALA A 416 28.49 13.99 -10.22
C ALA A 416 27.56 13.37 -11.27
N TRP A 417 28.04 13.22 -12.51
CA TRP A 417 27.25 12.72 -13.64
C TRP A 417 27.99 11.60 -14.34
N TYR A 418 27.22 10.66 -14.91
CA TYR A 418 27.76 9.52 -15.63
C TYR A 418 27.93 9.87 -17.11
N VAL A 419 29.16 9.78 -17.59
CA VAL A 419 29.55 10.06 -18.97
C VAL A 419 29.74 8.75 -19.72
N THR A 420 29.14 8.66 -20.91
CA THR A 420 29.38 7.55 -21.83
C THR A 420 30.03 8.07 -23.10
N ASN A 421 30.97 7.30 -23.64
CA ASN A 421 31.69 7.61 -24.87
C ASN A 421 30.80 7.68 -26.13
N THR A 422 29.52 7.30 -26.02
CA THR A 422 28.52 7.40 -27.09
C THR A 422 28.03 8.82 -27.30
N TYR A 423 27.98 9.65 -26.25
CA TYR A 423 27.36 10.98 -26.30
C TYR A 423 28.33 12.13 -26.00
N THR A 424 29.44 11.88 -25.31
CA THR A 424 30.47 12.90 -25.05
C THR A 424 31.86 12.30 -25.21
N ARG A 425 32.71 12.97 -26.02
CA ARG A 425 34.12 12.58 -26.25
C ARG A 425 35.06 13.07 -25.15
N ASP A 426 34.51 13.76 -24.15
CA ASP A 426 35.24 14.55 -23.19
C ASP A 426 35.45 13.79 -21.86
N SER A 427 35.81 12.51 -21.96
CA SER A 427 35.93 11.59 -20.83
C SER A 427 37.40 11.19 -20.58
N PHE A 428 37.73 10.78 -19.35
CA PHE A 428 39.09 10.39 -19.00
C PHE A 428 39.40 9.00 -19.56
N GLY A 429 40.40 8.91 -20.43
CA GLY A 429 40.76 7.67 -21.12
C GLY A 429 39.81 7.26 -22.24
N ASN A 430 38.88 8.14 -22.65
CA ASN A 430 37.87 7.89 -23.69
C ASN A 430 36.97 6.65 -23.41
N VAL A 431 36.70 6.41 -22.13
CA VAL A 431 35.85 5.32 -21.62
C VAL A 431 34.72 5.92 -20.77
N PRO A 432 33.75 5.12 -20.29
CA PRO A 432 32.75 5.62 -19.36
C PRO A 432 33.34 6.04 -18.01
N ASN A 433 32.98 7.24 -17.53
CA ASN A 433 33.46 7.80 -16.27
C ASN A 433 32.31 8.39 -15.44
N HIS A 434 32.52 8.50 -14.13
CA HIS A 434 31.79 9.42 -13.27
C HIS A 434 32.58 10.74 -13.20
N MET A 435 31.96 11.84 -13.65
CA MET A 435 32.62 13.13 -13.77
C MET A 435 32.00 14.17 -12.84
N PHE A 436 32.84 15.08 -12.35
CA PHE A 436 32.47 16.18 -11.46
C PHE A 436 33.20 17.46 -11.89
N ASN A 437 32.46 18.55 -12.08
CA ASN A 437 33.02 19.81 -12.58
C ASN A 437 32.75 20.94 -11.59
N ILE A 438 33.78 21.76 -11.34
CA ILE A 438 33.68 23.04 -10.64
C ILE A 438 34.04 24.14 -11.63
N SER A 439 33.13 25.08 -11.87
CA SER A 439 33.38 26.26 -12.72
C SER A 439 33.14 27.53 -11.92
N GLY A 440 34.02 28.52 -12.04
CA GLY A 440 33.99 29.73 -11.21
C GLY A 440 34.53 30.97 -11.93
N HIS A 441 34.24 31.13 -13.22
CA HIS A 441 34.62 32.35 -13.95
C HIS A 441 33.41 32.93 -14.69
N VAL A 442 33.32 34.27 -14.74
CA VAL A 442 32.16 35.06 -15.21
C VAL A 442 31.65 34.70 -16.61
N ASN A 443 32.48 34.09 -17.46
CA ASN A 443 32.15 33.69 -18.83
C ASN A 443 32.25 32.17 -19.07
N LYS A 444 32.20 31.36 -18.00
CA LYS A 444 32.31 29.88 -18.04
C LYS A 444 33.62 29.34 -18.63
N SER A 445 34.63 30.19 -18.85
CA SER A 445 35.82 29.79 -19.61
C SER A 445 36.88 29.08 -18.75
N TYR A 446 36.68 28.99 -17.43
CA TYR A 446 37.60 28.29 -16.52
C TYR A 446 36.85 27.26 -15.66
N CYS A 447 37.33 26.02 -15.69
CA CYS A 447 36.73 24.90 -14.96
C CYS A 447 37.82 23.95 -14.44
N ALA A 448 37.60 23.38 -13.27
CA ALA A 448 38.33 22.19 -12.80
C ALA A 448 37.41 20.98 -12.93
N GLN A 449 37.92 19.90 -13.49
CA GLN A 449 37.20 18.65 -13.63
C GLN A 449 37.90 17.53 -12.88
N LEU A 450 37.11 16.68 -12.26
CA LEU A 450 37.51 15.42 -11.64
C LEU A 450 36.75 14.29 -12.34
N SER A 451 37.43 13.19 -12.62
CA SER A 451 36.87 12.02 -13.31
C SER A 451 37.32 10.75 -12.62
N ILE A 452 36.39 9.82 -12.46
CA ILE A 452 36.60 8.48 -11.89
C ILE A 452 36.18 7.48 -12.96
N GLN A 453 37.08 6.57 -13.33
CA GLN A 453 36.80 5.56 -14.35
C GLN A 453 35.88 4.46 -13.80
N ARG A 454 34.91 4.00 -14.60
CA ARG A 454 33.91 3.02 -14.12
C ARG A 454 34.53 1.65 -13.84
N ASP A 455 35.42 1.22 -14.72
CA ASP A 455 35.94 -0.16 -14.75
C ASP A 455 37.42 -0.23 -14.32
N ASN A 456 37.96 0.82 -13.70
CA ASN A 456 39.33 0.88 -13.17
C ASN A 456 39.41 1.87 -12.00
N ASP A 457 40.29 1.63 -11.01
CA ASP A 457 40.47 2.47 -9.81
C ASP A 457 41.26 3.77 -10.10
N LYS A 458 41.10 4.32 -11.31
CA LYS A 458 41.80 5.53 -11.74
C LYS A 458 40.93 6.76 -11.50
N ILE A 459 41.54 7.73 -10.84
CA ILE A 459 40.97 9.05 -10.59
C ILE A 459 41.87 10.07 -11.28
N ALA A 460 41.31 11.00 -12.05
CA ALA A 460 42.07 12.03 -12.74
C ALA A 460 41.40 13.40 -12.64
N PHE A 461 42.21 14.46 -12.68
CA PHE A 461 41.76 15.84 -12.73
C PHE A 461 42.36 16.59 -13.92
N ARG A 462 41.68 17.64 -14.37
CA ARG A 462 42.22 18.58 -15.35
C ARG A 462 41.63 19.97 -15.18
N GLY A 463 42.35 20.96 -15.69
CA GLY A 463 41.85 22.32 -15.81
C GLY A 463 41.41 22.62 -17.24
N ILE A 464 40.30 23.34 -17.38
CA ILE A 464 39.93 24.09 -18.56
C ILE A 464 40.31 25.54 -18.27
N LYS A 465 41.12 26.16 -19.13
CA LYS A 465 41.56 27.55 -19.00
C LYS A 465 41.19 28.30 -20.27
N ASN A 466 40.41 29.36 -20.13
CA ASN A 466 39.89 30.15 -21.26
C ASN A 466 39.27 29.31 -22.41
N ASN A 467 38.42 28.33 -22.08
CA ASN A 467 37.83 27.33 -23.00
C ASN A 467 38.82 26.36 -23.66
N VAL A 468 40.11 26.41 -23.32
CA VAL A 468 41.08 25.41 -23.74
C VAL A 468 41.07 24.27 -22.72
N VAL A 469 40.71 23.07 -23.18
CA VAL A 469 40.63 21.86 -22.34
C VAL A 469 42.05 21.31 -22.16
N GLY A 470 42.55 21.31 -20.92
CA GLY A 470 43.84 20.70 -20.58
C GLY A 470 43.81 19.18 -20.66
N ALA A 471 44.99 18.56 -20.71
CA ALA A 471 45.12 17.11 -20.61
C ALA A 471 44.68 16.59 -19.22
N TRP A 472 44.26 15.33 -19.16
CA TRP A 472 43.95 14.63 -17.91
C TRP A 472 45.22 14.32 -17.12
N ASN A 473 45.19 14.57 -15.81
CA ASN A 473 46.27 14.26 -14.87
C ASN A 473 45.74 13.26 -13.84
N GLU A 474 46.33 12.08 -13.76
CA GLU A 474 45.89 11.01 -12.85
C GLU A 474 46.34 11.31 -11.40
N LEU A 475 45.42 11.26 -10.43
CA LEU A 475 45.64 11.53 -9.00
C LEU A 475 46.08 10.28 -8.24
N VAL A 476 45.53 9.12 -8.59
CA VAL A 476 45.93 7.84 -8.01
C VAL A 476 46.88 7.16 -8.99
N VAL A 477 48.17 7.38 -8.77
CA VAL A 477 49.21 6.47 -9.26
C VAL A 477 49.38 5.44 -8.15
N ASN A 478 49.21 4.15 -8.45
CA ASN A 478 49.24 3.09 -7.43
C ASN A 478 50.44 3.22 -6.46
N ASN A 479 50.20 3.02 -5.16
CA ASN A 479 51.21 2.81 -4.10
C ASN A 479 52.26 3.91 -3.89
N THR A 480 51.91 5.09 -3.38
CA THR A 480 52.93 6.06 -2.92
C THR A 480 52.61 6.72 -1.58
N GLU A 481 52.62 5.94 -0.50
CA GLU A 481 53.12 6.47 0.78
C GLU A 481 54.64 6.31 0.78
N ALA A 482 55.37 7.40 0.58
CA ALA A 482 56.82 7.43 0.82
C ALA A 482 57.07 7.62 2.33
N GLN A 483 56.77 6.60 3.14
CA GLN A 483 57.32 6.54 4.49
C GLN A 483 58.78 6.08 4.36
N ILE A 484 59.72 7.04 4.45
CA ILE A 484 61.13 6.70 4.58
C ILE A 484 61.29 6.11 5.98
N VAL A 485 61.19 4.78 6.11
CA VAL A 485 61.63 4.06 7.29
C VAL A 485 63.15 3.98 7.19
N PRO A 486 63.92 4.81 7.95
CA PRO A 486 65.37 4.67 7.93
C PRO A 486 65.74 3.26 8.41
N PRO A 487 66.88 2.69 7.96
CA PRO A 487 67.32 1.39 8.42
C PRO A 487 67.39 1.36 9.96
N LEU A 488 66.84 0.31 10.58
CA LEU A 488 66.98 0.05 12.01
C LEU A 488 68.46 0.13 12.38
N LEU A 489 68.84 1.14 13.17
CA LEU A 489 70.22 1.38 13.61
C LEU A 489 70.59 0.40 14.73
N SER A 490 70.56 -0.91 14.47
CA SER A 490 70.84 -1.93 15.48
C SER A 490 72.34 -2.08 15.76
N SER A 491 72.77 -1.91 17.01
CA SER A 491 74.10 -2.36 17.45
C SER A 491 74.14 -2.59 18.96
N GLY A 492 74.85 -3.63 19.42
CA GLY A 492 74.95 -3.99 20.84
C GLY A 492 75.83 -3.09 21.73
N THR A 493 76.16 -1.86 21.33
CA THR A 493 77.02 -0.94 22.12
C THR A 493 76.47 0.50 22.16
N ASN A 494 76.80 1.22 23.24
CA ASN A 494 76.25 2.54 23.64
C ASN A 494 76.62 3.76 22.73
N GLY A 495 77.08 3.55 21.49
CA GLY A 495 77.52 4.64 20.61
C GLY A 495 76.39 5.34 19.84
N ASN A 496 76.61 6.59 19.44
CA ASN A 496 75.73 7.30 18.51
C ASN A 496 75.81 6.70 17.09
N ARG A 497 74.67 6.63 16.43
CA ARG A 497 74.47 6.15 15.05
C ARG A 497 73.97 7.31 14.22
N TYR A 498 74.41 7.41 12.96
CA TYR A 498 74.11 8.53 12.08
C TYR A 498 73.42 8.02 10.81
N CYS A 499 72.43 8.77 10.33
CA CYS A 499 71.69 8.50 9.11
C CYS A 499 71.59 9.78 8.27
N LYS A 500 71.98 9.73 6.99
CA LYS A 500 71.77 10.80 6.03
C LYS A 500 70.31 10.77 5.58
N ILE A 501 69.64 11.90 5.66
CA ILE A 501 68.20 11.99 5.39
C ILE A 501 67.86 12.99 4.29
N ALA A 502 68.81 13.86 3.91
CA ALA A 502 68.68 14.74 2.76
C ALA A 502 70.05 15.21 2.26
N GLU A 503 70.12 15.68 1.01
CA GLU A 503 71.25 16.43 0.48
C GLU A 503 70.78 17.55 -0.45
N GLN A 504 71.56 18.62 -0.57
CA GLN A 504 71.22 19.77 -1.39
C GLN A 504 72.48 20.51 -1.89
N SER A 505 72.47 20.90 -3.16
CA SER A 505 73.51 21.75 -3.75
C SER A 505 73.41 23.21 -3.26
N ILE A 506 74.56 23.90 -3.25
CA ILE A 506 74.62 25.32 -2.94
C ILE A 506 73.90 26.11 -4.05
N THR A 507 73.03 27.05 -3.67
CA THR A 507 72.31 27.91 -4.63
C THR A 507 72.14 29.33 -4.08
N THR A 508 72.08 30.34 -4.95
CA THR A 508 71.85 31.76 -4.59
C THR A 508 70.46 32.27 -5.01
N VAL A 509 69.88 31.67 -6.04
CA VAL A 509 68.68 32.17 -6.75
C VAL A 509 67.38 31.40 -6.46
N SER A 510 67.43 30.15 -5.98
CA SER A 510 66.23 29.33 -5.71
C SER A 510 66.04 29.04 -4.22
N ALA A 511 64.85 29.32 -3.67
CA ALA A 511 64.48 28.93 -2.32
C ALA A 511 64.02 27.48 -2.31
N ARG A 512 64.97 26.54 -2.34
CA ARG A 512 64.72 25.12 -2.09
C ARG A 512 64.99 24.84 -0.62
N GLY A 513 63.96 24.50 0.14
CA GLY A 513 64.07 24.03 1.50
C GLY A 513 63.26 22.77 1.71
N MET A 514 63.71 21.89 2.59
CA MET A 514 63.00 20.66 2.94
C MET A 514 62.60 20.71 4.42
N HIS A 515 61.34 20.40 4.71
CA HIS A 515 60.83 20.36 6.06
C HIS A 515 60.53 18.92 6.48
N PHE A 516 61.20 18.46 7.54
CA PHE A 516 61.04 17.14 8.12
C PHE A 516 60.39 17.22 9.51
N MET A 517 59.53 16.26 9.81
CA MET A 517 59.16 15.91 11.18
C MET A 517 59.93 14.65 11.54
N ILE A 518 60.58 14.66 12.69
CA ILE A 518 61.26 13.50 13.23
C ILE A 518 60.64 13.21 14.59
N THR A 519 60.15 12.00 14.78
CA THR A 519 59.63 11.57 16.08
C THR A 519 60.36 10.32 16.55
N GLY A 520 60.92 10.38 17.75
CA GLY A 520 61.58 9.25 18.39
C GLY A 520 61.08 9.03 19.81
N GLY A 521 60.81 7.77 20.15
CA GLY A 521 60.50 7.36 21.51
C GLY A 521 61.75 6.89 22.24
N ARG A 522 61.95 7.32 23.49
CA ARG A 522 63.00 6.74 24.35
C ARG A 522 62.59 5.34 24.80
N SER A 523 63.48 4.35 24.64
CA SER A 523 63.33 3.04 25.28
C SER A 523 64.50 2.75 26.22
N TYR A 524 64.34 3.12 27.49
CA TYR A 524 64.63 2.27 28.67
C TYR A 524 64.44 3.05 29.98
N ALA A 525 63.84 2.37 30.96
CA ALA A 525 63.46 2.79 32.31
C ALA A 525 62.18 3.64 32.43
N ALA A 526 61.17 3.05 33.12
CA ALA A 526 59.85 3.59 33.40
C ALA A 526 59.81 4.95 34.14
N ALA A 527 60.97 5.51 34.51
CA ALA A 527 61.08 6.72 35.31
C ALA A 527 61.08 8.03 34.50
N ASN A 528 61.21 8.00 33.16
CA ASN A 528 61.17 9.20 32.31
C ASN A 528 60.60 8.90 30.90
N PRO A 529 59.28 8.78 30.73
CA PRO A 529 58.67 8.71 29.40
C PRO A 529 58.86 10.06 28.68
N GLY A 530 59.60 10.05 27.58
CA GLY A 530 59.84 11.23 26.76
C GLY A 530 59.71 10.89 25.28
N LEU A 531 58.91 11.69 24.57
CA LEU A 531 58.85 11.74 23.12
C LEU A 531 59.75 12.90 22.69
N ASP A 532 60.70 12.64 21.81
CA ASP A 532 61.51 13.69 21.18
C ASP A 532 60.91 13.94 19.79
N ILE A 533 60.24 15.08 19.62
CA ILE A 533 59.74 15.55 18.32
C ILE A 533 60.66 16.68 17.86
N MET A 534 61.21 16.55 16.67
CA MET A 534 61.96 17.62 16.01
C MET A 534 61.30 18.00 14.69
N HIS A 535 61.08 19.29 14.51
CA HIS A 535 60.77 19.90 13.22
C HIS A 535 62.06 20.48 12.66
N ILE A 536 62.49 20.01 11.49
CA ILE A 536 63.76 20.37 10.87
C ILE A 536 63.50 21.01 9.52
N TYR A 537 63.92 22.26 9.35
CA TYR A 537 64.04 22.89 8.05
C TYR A 537 65.51 22.88 7.62
N PHE A 538 65.78 22.40 6.40
CA PHE A 538 67.11 22.35 5.81
C PHE A 538 67.15 23.00 4.43
N SER A 539 68.13 23.86 4.20
CA SER A 539 68.38 24.56 2.95
C SER A 539 69.87 24.88 2.76
N ALA A 540 70.39 24.62 1.56
CA ALA A 540 71.75 25.01 1.17
C ALA A 540 71.82 26.39 0.45
N ARG A 541 70.73 27.19 0.53
CA ARG A 541 70.70 28.52 -0.08
C ARG A 541 71.69 29.47 0.61
N ASN A 542 72.50 30.16 -0.18
CA ASN A 542 73.55 31.10 0.27
C ASN A 542 74.61 30.46 1.18
N SER A 543 74.72 29.13 1.16
CA SER A 543 75.75 28.39 1.88
C SER A 543 77.08 28.42 1.11
N THR A 544 78.18 28.20 1.81
CA THR A 544 79.52 28.01 1.24
C THR A 544 79.95 26.56 1.41
N THR A 545 81.10 26.17 0.88
CA THR A 545 81.67 24.82 1.08
C THR A 545 82.17 24.58 2.52
N SER A 546 82.31 25.65 3.31
CA SER A 546 82.84 25.60 4.68
C SER A 546 81.82 25.97 5.76
N ALA A 547 80.70 26.61 5.38
CA ALA A 547 79.64 27.01 6.30
C ALA A 547 78.26 27.04 5.61
N LEU A 548 77.23 26.46 6.23
CA LEU A 548 75.86 26.65 5.77
C LEU A 548 75.39 28.06 6.17
N ALA A 549 74.45 28.63 5.41
CA ALA A 549 73.84 29.90 5.76
C ALA A 549 73.19 29.87 7.16
N SER A 550 73.09 31.02 7.81
CA SER A 550 72.51 31.16 9.17
C SER A 550 71.07 30.66 9.29
N THR A 551 70.34 30.64 8.17
CA THR A 551 68.97 30.11 8.06
C THR A 551 68.90 28.74 7.38
N GLY A 552 70.04 28.14 7.06
CA GLY A 552 70.12 26.90 6.29
C GLY A 552 69.75 25.65 7.09
N LEU A 553 69.84 25.69 8.42
CA LEU A 553 69.36 24.62 9.28
C LEU A 553 68.62 25.24 10.46
N GLN A 554 67.34 24.94 10.58
CA GLN A 554 66.52 25.35 11.71
C GLN A 554 65.89 24.11 12.33
N VAL A 555 66.02 23.98 13.64
CA VAL A 555 65.49 22.84 14.39
C VAL A 555 64.64 23.38 15.52
N LEU A 556 63.34 23.05 15.50
CA LEU A 556 62.45 23.22 16.64
C LEU A 556 62.26 21.86 17.29
N ARG A 557 62.69 21.73 18.54
CA ARG A 557 62.47 20.53 19.34
C ARG A 557 61.32 20.76 20.33
N THR A 558 60.45 19.77 20.45
CA THR A 558 59.42 19.71 21.51
C THR A 558 59.55 18.38 22.24
N GLY A 559 59.89 18.40 23.53
CA GLY A 559 60.09 17.21 24.37
C GLY A 559 60.86 17.49 25.67
N LEU A 560 60.73 16.62 26.68
CA LEU A 560 61.41 16.72 27.98
C LEU A 560 62.87 16.25 27.89
N THR A 561 63.81 17.16 28.12
CA THR A 561 65.26 16.96 27.93
C THR A 561 65.95 16.44 29.20
N SER A 562 66.16 15.13 29.32
CA SER A 562 67.24 14.60 30.17
C SER A 562 67.85 13.30 29.62
N GLY A 563 68.83 13.45 28.72
CA GLY A 563 69.80 12.42 28.32
C GLY A 563 69.34 11.39 27.28
N GLY A 564 70.06 11.33 26.14
CA GLY A 564 69.90 10.33 25.08
C GLY A 564 69.11 10.77 23.84
N ASN A 565 69.36 11.98 23.35
CA ASN A 565 68.52 12.67 22.35
C ASN A 565 68.84 12.28 20.90
N ILE A 566 67.88 12.49 19.99
CA ILE A 566 68.14 12.47 18.54
C ILE A 566 68.72 13.83 18.17
N SER A 567 69.94 13.91 17.66
CA SER A 567 70.54 15.17 17.21
C SER A 567 70.49 15.27 15.68
N ALA A 568 70.35 16.49 15.16
CA ALA A 568 70.47 16.75 13.73
C ALA A 568 71.66 17.69 13.46
N GLY A 569 72.29 17.51 12.30
CA GLY A 569 73.40 18.34 11.86
C GLY A 569 73.54 18.31 10.34
N ALA A 570 74.17 19.32 9.78
CA ALA A 570 74.48 19.37 8.36
C ALA A 570 75.99 19.41 8.14
N VAL A 571 76.47 18.71 7.11
CA VAL A 571 77.89 18.66 6.72
C VAL A 571 78.04 18.85 5.22
N TYR A 572 79.07 19.57 4.77
CA TYR A 572 79.39 19.66 3.36
C TYR A 572 80.21 18.43 2.95
N ASN A 573 79.72 17.69 1.95
CA ASN A 573 80.44 16.57 1.38
C ASN A 573 81.23 17.06 0.15
N PRO A 574 82.57 17.15 0.25
CA PRO A 574 83.40 17.66 -0.84
C PRO A 574 83.43 16.72 -2.06
N THR A 575 83.11 15.44 -1.88
CA THR A 575 83.09 14.44 -2.96
C THR A 575 81.88 14.61 -3.86
N THR A 576 80.72 14.94 -3.28
CA THR A 576 79.47 15.17 -4.04
C THR A 576 79.18 16.65 -4.28
N ALA A 577 80.01 17.54 -3.73
CA ALA A 577 79.83 18.99 -3.73
C ALA A 577 78.48 19.48 -3.16
N MET A 578 77.87 18.69 -2.26
CA MET A 578 76.54 18.95 -1.69
C MET A 578 76.58 19.07 -0.17
N TRP A 579 75.66 19.86 0.38
CA TRP A 579 75.36 19.84 1.81
C TRP A 579 74.46 18.66 2.12
N GLU A 580 74.78 17.90 3.15
CA GLU A 580 74.04 16.73 3.59
C GLU A 580 73.43 16.98 4.96
N LEU A 581 72.14 16.65 5.13
CA LEU A 581 71.44 16.63 6.40
C LEU A 581 71.54 15.24 7.02
N TRP A 582 72.06 15.20 8.23
CA TRP A 582 72.26 14.00 9.03
C TRP A 582 71.49 14.08 10.33
N ILE A 583 71.00 12.93 10.76
CA ILE A 583 70.47 12.73 12.10
C ILE A 583 71.31 11.70 12.83
N SER A 584 71.36 11.81 14.14
CA SER A 584 72.04 10.86 14.99
C SER A 584 71.27 10.53 16.25
N GLY A 585 71.43 9.32 16.76
CA GLY A 585 70.80 8.87 18.01
C GLY A 585 71.57 7.70 18.60
N THR A 586 71.30 7.35 19.85
CA THR A 586 71.88 6.15 20.45
C THR A 586 71.30 4.89 19.80
N GLY A 587 72.01 3.74 19.86
CA GLY A 587 71.59 2.48 19.23
C GLY A 587 70.24 1.88 19.68
N TYR A 588 69.51 2.56 20.58
CA TYR A 588 68.18 2.17 21.09
C TYR A 588 67.07 3.13 20.66
N ASN A 589 67.38 4.16 19.88
CA ASN A 589 66.40 5.14 19.39
C ASN A 589 66.16 4.90 17.89
N SER A 590 64.93 4.55 17.52
CA SER A 590 64.50 4.39 16.13
C SER A 590 63.63 5.60 15.76
N PRO A 591 64.20 6.68 15.19
CA PRO A 591 63.42 7.81 14.75
C PRO A 591 62.54 7.43 13.56
N SER A 592 61.27 7.82 13.60
CA SER A 592 60.45 7.95 12.39
C SER A 592 60.70 9.31 11.76
N ILE A 593 60.86 9.33 10.44
CA ILE A 593 61.17 10.54 9.67
C ILE A 593 60.05 10.71 8.64
N SER A 594 59.40 11.86 8.67
CA SER A 594 58.36 12.22 7.71
C SER A 594 58.75 13.51 7.01
N LEU A 595 58.75 13.50 5.67
CA LEU A 595 58.81 14.73 4.89
C LEU A 595 57.44 15.43 5.00
N ILE A 596 57.41 16.61 5.60
CA ILE A 596 56.17 17.41 5.75
C ILE A 596 55.91 18.23 4.48
N GLY A 597 56.97 18.61 3.76
CA GLY A 597 56.84 19.27 2.46
C GLY A 597 58.12 19.95 1.97
N ASN A 598 58.09 20.34 0.71
CA ASN A 598 59.10 21.19 0.08
C ASN A 598 58.68 22.66 0.17
N VAL A 599 59.59 23.51 0.61
CA VAL A 599 59.41 24.97 0.66
C VAL A 599 60.00 25.57 -0.59
N VAL A 600 59.19 26.31 -1.34
CA VAL A 600 59.54 26.90 -2.65
C VAL A 600 59.76 28.42 -2.56
N SER A 601 59.53 29.03 -1.39
CA SER A 601 59.73 30.47 -1.11
C SER A 601 59.71 30.75 0.41
N GLY A 602 60.68 31.54 0.89
CA GLY A 602 60.75 32.04 2.27
C GLY A 602 61.36 31.09 3.31
N THR A 603 61.99 31.67 4.33
CA THR A 603 62.45 30.93 5.52
C THR A 603 61.27 30.73 6.47
N GLN A 604 61.06 29.51 6.99
CA GLN A 604 60.11 29.32 8.08
C GLN A 604 60.66 30.02 9.34
N GLY A 605 59.84 30.84 10.01
CA GLY A 605 60.23 31.62 11.19
C GLY A 605 60.39 30.79 12.46
N LEU A 606 61.02 29.62 12.39
CA LEU A 606 61.26 28.77 13.56
C LEU A 606 62.48 29.30 14.33
N ILE A 607 62.24 29.75 15.57
CA ILE A 607 63.27 30.27 16.47
C ILE A 607 64.09 29.09 17.02
N PRO A 608 65.43 29.07 16.88
CA PRO A 608 66.27 28.03 17.47
C PRO A 608 66.16 28.08 18.99
N ILE A 609 65.70 27.00 19.63
CA ILE A 609 65.66 26.91 21.10
C ILE A 609 67.01 26.41 21.67
N GLU A 610 67.85 25.73 20.86
CA GLU A 610 69.20 25.32 21.25
C GLU A 610 70.19 25.43 20.08
N THR A 611 71.44 25.77 20.39
CA THR A 611 72.58 25.79 19.45
C THR A 611 72.87 24.39 18.93
N SER A 612 72.33 24.02 17.77
CA SER A 612 72.73 22.81 17.05
C SER A 612 74.15 23.03 16.49
N THR A 613 75.12 22.29 17.02
CA THR A 613 76.54 22.49 16.71
C THR A 613 76.88 21.97 15.32
N TRP A 614 77.37 22.88 14.48
CA TRP A 614 78.08 22.63 13.22
C TRP A 614 79.33 21.79 13.47
N THR A 615 79.53 20.72 12.69
CA THR A 615 80.83 20.04 12.63
C THR A 615 81.32 20.01 11.20
N ALA A 616 82.40 20.74 10.93
CA ALA A 616 83.03 20.85 9.61
C ALA A 616 83.78 19.58 9.16
N THR A 617 83.85 18.55 10.01
CA THR A 617 84.59 17.31 9.76
C THR A 617 83.71 16.11 10.09
N MET A 618 83.74 15.08 9.24
CA MET A 618 83.13 13.79 9.55
C MET A 618 83.68 13.24 10.89
N PRO A 619 82.84 12.64 11.76
CA PRO A 619 83.30 12.09 13.03
C PRO A 619 84.38 11.01 12.86
N THR A 620 85.45 11.09 13.65
CA THR A 620 86.57 10.14 13.62
C THR A 620 86.09 8.70 13.90
N GLY A 621 86.42 7.75 13.01
CA GLY A 621 86.03 6.33 13.13
C GLY A 621 84.82 5.90 12.29
N PHE A 622 84.26 6.79 11.46
CA PHE A 622 83.27 6.42 10.47
C PHE A 622 83.91 5.70 9.27
N VAL A 623 83.45 4.48 9.01
CA VAL A 623 83.67 3.79 7.73
C VAL A 623 82.32 3.78 7.03
N ALA A 624 82.22 4.36 5.84
CA ALA A 624 81.03 4.26 5.02
C ALA A 624 80.72 2.77 4.80
N VAL A 625 79.66 2.28 5.45
CA VAL A 625 79.19 0.92 5.19
C VAL A 625 78.49 0.96 3.84
N THR A 626 78.82 0.00 2.98
CA THR A 626 78.37 -0.11 1.58
C THR A 626 76.96 0.44 1.37
N GLU A 627 76.85 1.49 0.54
CA GLU A 627 75.58 2.01 0.09
C GLU A 627 74.74 0.87 -0.51
N LYS A 628 73.56 0.64 0.06
CA LYS A 628 72.54 -0.15 -0.63
C LYS A 628 71.74 0.80 -1.50
N ARG A 629 71.96 0.73 -2.81
CA ARG A 629 71.15 1.48 -3.78
C ARG A 629 69.69 1.07 -3.64
N VAL A 630 68.83 2.06 -3.41
CA VAL A 630 67.39 1.89 -3.52
C VAL A 630 67.06 2.06 -5.01
N TRP A 631 66.54 1.01 -5.63
CA TRP A 631 66.04 1.09 -6.98
C TRP A 631 64.64 1.69 -6.95
N THR A 632 64.47 2.80 -7.65
CA THR A 632 63.20 3.48 -7.88
C THR A 632 63.01 3.62 -9.39
N ASP A 633 61.81 4.03 -9.81
CA ASP A 633 61.53 4.29 -11.23
C ASP A 633 62.40 5.43 -11.80
N PHE A 634 63.12 6.18 -10.96
CA PHE A 634 64.09 7.20 -11.38
C PHE A 634 65.42 6.62 -11.86
N ASN A 635 65.94 5.58 -11.19
CA ASN A 635 67.27 5.02 -11.48
C ASN A 635 67.22 3.58 -12.03
N SER A 636 66.02 3.09 -12.33
CA SER A 636 65.79 1.80 -12.98
C SER A 636 64.76 1.91 -14.10
N THR A 637 64.86 1.05 -15.11
CA THR A 637 63.92 0.99 -16.25
C THR A 637 63.55 -0.47 -16.51
N VAL A 638 62.42 -0.66 -17.19
CA VAL A 638 62.00 -1.97 -17.70
C VAL A 638 62.39 -2.05 -19.17
N ASP A 639 63.17 -3.05 -19.55
CA ASP A 639 63.59 -3.27 -20.95
C ASP A 639 62.44 -3.84 -21.82
N ALA A 640 62.66 -3.95 -23.14
CA ALA A 640 61.70 -4.54 -24.09
C ALA A 640 61.29 -6.00 -23.78
N ASN A 641 61.96 -6.65 -22.83
CA ASN A 641 61.75 -8.04 -22.41
C ASN A 641 61.06 -8.13 -21.03
N GLY A 642 60.83 -7.01 -20.35
CA GLY A 642 60.14 -6.95 -19.05
C GLY A 642 61.06 -7.06 -17.82
N PHE A 643 62.39 -6.98 -18.00
CA PHE A 643 63.34 -7.04 -16.88
C PHE A 643 63.71 -5.65 -16.37
N LEU A 644 63.88 -5.52 -15.04
CA LEU A 644 64.37 -4.29 -14.41
C LEU A 644 65.89 -4.17 -14.66
N LYS A 645 66.31 -3.04 -15.20
CA LYS A 645 67.70 -2.69 -15.51
C LYS A 645 68.04 -1.34 -14.89
N VAL A 646 69.34 -1.10 -14.66
CA VAL A 646 69.83 0.22 -14.26
C VAL A 646 69.46 1.23 -15.34
N ALA A 647 68.74 2.29 -14.97
CA ALA A 647 68.45 3.40 -15.85
C ALA A 647 69.48 4.50 -15.65
N SER A 648 70.07 4.99 -16.76
CA SER A 648 70.69 6.31 -16.93
C SER A 648 71.84 6.29 -17.94
N PRO A 649 71.87 7.19 -18.94
CA PRO A 649 70.81 7.67 -19.84
C PRO A 649 70.33 6.61 -20.86
N ILE A 650 69.05 6.58 -21.24
CA ILE A 650 68.51 5.52 -22.13
C ILE A 650 67.59 6.07 -23.22
N VAL A 651 67.81 5.57 -24.44
CA VAL A 651 67.01 5.87 -25.63
C VAL A 651 66.37 4.59 -26.16
N ARG A 652 65.05 4.62 -26.33
CA ARG A 652 64.29 3.51 -26.92
C ARG A 652 64.11 3.74 -28.42
N LEU A 653 64.95 3.13 -29.23
CA LEU A 653 64.92 3.24 -30.69
C LEU A 653 63.83 2.34 -31.28
N GLN A 654 62.94 2.92 -32.09
CA GLN A 654 61.81 2.25 -32.73
C GLN A 654 62.04 2.02 -34.21
N GLY A 655 61.34 1.05 -34.80
CA GLY A 655 61.55 0.61 -36.19
C GLY A 655 61.28 1.68 -37.26
N ASN A 656 60.48 2.69 -36.92
CA ASN A 656 60.17 3.84 -37.77
C ASN A 656 61.22 4.97 -37.70
N GLY A 657 62.28 4.80 -36.89
CA GLY A 657 63.33 5.80 -36.71
C GLY A 657 63.05 6.84 -35.63
N PHE A 658 61.92 6.76 -34.92
CA PHE A 658 61.67 7.60 -33.74
C PHE A 658 62.23 6.96 -32.47
N CYS A 659 62.42 7.78 -31.44
CA CYS A 659 62.81 7.30 -30.12
C CYS A 659 61.94 7.85 -29.00
N THR A 660 61.91 7.12 -27.90
CA THR A 660 61.43 7.64 -26.61
C THR A 660 62.64 7.89 -25.71
N LEU A 661 62.67 9.08 -25.11
CA LEU A 661 63.74 9.56 -24.23
C LEU A 661 63.31 9.46 -22.77
N ASN A 662 64.24 9.14 -21.88
CA ASN A 662 64.10 9.43 -20.45
C ASN A 662 64.60 10.84 -20.13
N ASP A 663 64.39 11.33 -18.90
CA ASP A 663 64.75 12.70 -18.50
C ASP A 663 66.24 13.02 -18.70
N GLU A 664 67.10 12.00 -18.63
CA GLU A 664 68.55 12.16 -18.77
C GLU A 664 69.05 12.08 -20.21
N SER A 665 68.25 11.57 -21.15
CA SER A 665 68.60 11.50 -22.58
C SER A 665 67.93 12.60 -23.43
N GLN A 666 67.40 13.63 -22.77
CA GLN A 666 66.83 14.81 -23.44
C GLN A 666 67.88 15.43 -24.37
N GLY A 667 67.47 15.74 -25.61
CA GLY A 667 68.37 16.24 -26.66
C GLY A 667 68.90 15.18 -27.62
N VAL A 668 68.74 13.88 -27.32
CA VAL A 668 69.04 12.82 -28.30
C VAL A 668 67.98 12.78 -29.39
N THR A 669 68.44 12.68 -30.63
CA THR A 669 67.59 12.49 -31.81
C THR A 669 67.96 11.19 -32.50
N THR A 670 66.97 10.56 -33.12
CA THR A 670 67.16 9.35 -33.92
C THR A 670 66.53 9.52 -35.28
N GLU A 671 67.13 8.89 -36.28
CA GLU A 671 66.65 8.92 -37.65
C GLU A 671 66.88 7.56 -38.32
N ARG A 672 65.89 7.08 -39.09
CA ARG A 672 66.05 5.90 -39.95
C ARG A 672 66.59 6.36 -41.30
N ILE A 673 67.85 6.05 -41.58
CA ILE A 673 68.55 6.51 -42.79
C ILE A 673 68.48 5.51 -43.95
N ASP A 674 68.28 4.21 -43.66
CA ASP A 674 68.02 3.16 -44.67
C ASP A 674 67.26 1.99 -44.02
N LEU A 675 66.86 0.98 -44.80
CA LEU A 675 66.25 -0.25 -44.29
C LEU A 675 67.16 -0.92 -43.24
N GLY A 676 66.68 -0.99 -42.00
CA GLY A 676 67.43 -1.52 -40.88
C GLY A 676 68.64 -0.68 -40.47
N VAL A 677 68.80 0.56 -40.93
CA VAL A 677 69.91 1.43 -40.52
C VAL A 677 69.38 2.69 -39.86
N TYR A 678 69.81 2.92 -38.63
CA TYR A 678 69.38 4.03 -37.80
C TYR A 678 70.59 4.81 -37.30
N GLU A 679 70.46 6.12 -37.23
CA GLU A 679 71.47 7.03 -36.70
C GLU A 679 70.94 7.68 -35.43
N VAL A 680 71.79 7.76 -34.41
CA VAL A 680 71.49 8.31 -33.08
C VAL A 680 72.48 9.43 -32.79
N LYS A 681 72.00 10.65 -32.54
CA LYS A 681 72.80 11.87 -32.36
C LYS A 681 72.44 12.60 -31.08
N GLY A 682 73.39 13.33 -30.50
CA GLY A 682 73.19 14.13 -29.28
C GLY A 682 73.71 13.48 -28.00
N SER A 683 74.35 12.32 -28.10
CA SER A 683 75.12 11.68 -27.02
C SER A 683 76.63 11.79 -27.28
N LEU A 684 77.43 11.47 -26.27
CA LEU A 684 78.88 11.27 -26.34
C LEU A 684 79.25 9.81 -26.70
N GLY A 685 78.32 9.06 -27.29
CA GLY A 685 78.44 7.62 -27.54
C GLY A 685 77.69 6.75 -26.51
N PHE A 686 78.10 5.49 -26.38
CA PHE A 686 77.50 4.54 -25.43
C PHE A 686 77.98 4.80 -24.00
N ALA A 687 77.16 4.41 -23.02
CA ALA A 687 77.53 4.48 -21.61
C ALA A 687 78.86 3.75 -21.33
N LEU A 688 79.68 4.35 -20.46
CA LEU A 688 81.01 3.82 -20.13
C LEU A 688 80.98 2.63 -19.15
N GLU A 689 79.88 2.45 -18.43
CA GLU A 689 79.70 1.38 -17.44
C GLU A 689 78.36 0.67 -17.62
N GLY A 690 78.32 -0.64 -17.41
CA GLY A 690 77.09 -1.43 -17.40
C GLY A 690 76.69 -1.99 -18.78
N TRP A 691 75.38 -2.00 -19.07
CA TRP A 691 74.84 -2.50 -20.34
C TRP A 691 74.69 -1.35 -21.33
N ASN A 692 74.91 -1.62 -22.63
CA ASN A 692 74.88 -0.58 -23.67
C ASN A 692 73.72 -0.76 -24.65
N ILE A 693 73.34 -2.00 -24.93
CA ILE A 693 72.29 -2.34 -25.90
C ILE A 693 71.47 -3.51 -25.36
N GLU A 694 70.16 -3.41 -25.42
CA GLU A 694 69.24 -4.52 -25.18
C GLU A 694 68.35 -4.75 -26.41
N VAL A 695 68.36 -5.99 -26.90
CA VAL A 695 67.68 -6.39 -28.13
C VAL A 695 66.39 -7.13 -27.76
N PRO A 696 65.25 -6.88 -28.44
CA PRO A 696 64.00 -7.53 -28.10
C PRO A 696 64.05 -9.04 -28.37
N GLN A 697 63.46 -9.81 -27.46
CA GLN A 697 63.44 -11.27 -27.45
C GLN A 697 62.01 -11.81 -27.56
N ASP A 698 61.88 -13.05 -28.06
CA ASP A 698 60.64 -13.82 -27.96
C ASP A 698 60.46 -14.42 -26.56
N VAL A 699 59.31 -15.07 -26.33
CA VAL A 699 58.97 -15.75 -25.07
C VAL A 699 59.92 -16.91 -24.70
N ASN A 700 60.74 -17.38 -25.64
CA ASN A 700 61.70 -18.46 -25.44
C ASN A 700 63.13 -17.92 -25.23
N GLY A 701 63.31 -16.59 -25.15
CA GLY A 701 64.62 -15.94 -24.98
C GLY A 701 65.43 -15.79 -26.28
N ASN A 702 64.83 -16.04 -27.45
CA ASN A 702 65.52 -15.85 -28.72
C ASN A 702 65.45 -14.38 -29.14
N ARG A 703 66.62 -13.79 -29.47
CA ARG A 703 66.68 -12.44 -30.06
C ARG A 703 65.88 -12.39 -31.37
N LEU A 704 65.02 -11.39 -31.52
CA LEU A 704 64.16 -11.26 -32.70
C LEU A 704 64.90 -10.76 -33.94
N CYS A 705 65.98 -10.01 -33.76
CA CYS A 705 66.83 -9.49 -34.82
C CYS A 705 68.32 -9.59 -34.44
N PHE A 706 69.19 -9.42 -35.42
CA PHE A 706 70.62 -9.20 -35.21
C PHE A 706 70.87 -7.69 -35.23
N VAL A 707 71.65 -7.19 -34.28
CA VAL A 707 71.96 -5.76 -34.15
C VAL A 707 73.47 -5.61 -34.11
N ALA A 708 74.00 -4.78 -35.01
CA ALA A 708 75.38 -4.33 -35.02
C ALA A 708 75.39 -2.82 -34.82
N THR A 709 76.35 -2.32 -34.04
CA THR A 709 76.45 -0.90 -33.71
C THR A 709 77.86 -0.40 -33.90
N GLU A 710 77.98 0.84 -34.34
CA GLU A 710 79.24 1.55 -34.50
C GLU A 710 79.08 2.95 -33.90
N ALA A 711 80.02 3.39 -33.07
CA ALA A 711 80.05 4.73 -32.49
C ALA A 711 81.21 5.50 -33.12
N ALA A 712 80.91 6.66 -33.70
CA ALA A 712 81.90 7.58 -34.24
C ALA A 712 82.56 8.41 -33.13
N GLU A 713 83.73 9.00 -33.41
CA GLU A 713 84.46 9.85 -32.44
C GLU A 713 83.66 11.08 -31.99
N ASP A 714 82.70 11.53 -32.80
CA ASP A 714 81.80 12.66 -32.48
C ASP A 714 80.60 12.26 -31.59
N GLY A 715 80.52 10.99 -31.17
CA GLY A 715 79.44 10.47 -30.32
C GLY A 715 78.22 9.95 -31.10
N THR A 716 78.19 10.09 -32.42
CA THR A 716 77.11 9.56 -33.28
C THR A 716 77.14 8.03 -33.28
N ILE A 717 76.00 7.39 -33.04
CA ILE A 717 75.88 5.93 -33.06
C ILE A 717 75.06 5.50 -34.28
N THR A 718 75.63 4.63 -35.10
CA THR A 718 74.92 3.92 -36.16
C THR A 718 74.47 2.56 -35.66
N VAL A 719 73.16 2.28 -35.71
CA VAL A 719 72.55 1.00 -35.37
C VAL A 719 72.08 0.31 -36.64
N ARG A 720 72.64 -0.86 -36.95
CA ARG A 720 72.30 -1.72 -38.09
C ARG A 720 71.55 -2.95 -37.60
N VAL A 721 70.36 -3.17 -38.12
CA VAL A 721 69.44 -4.25 -37.77
C VAL A 721 69.24 -5.14 -38.99
N SER A 722 69.40 -6.45 -38.80
CA SER A 722 69.28 -7.45 -39.85
C SER A 722 68.61 -8.72 -39.35
N LYS A 723 68.14 -9.57 -40.26
CA LYS A 723 67.75 -10.94 -39.96
C LYS A 723 68.96 -11.69 -39.38
N ARG A 724 68.67 -12.69 -38.56
CA ARG A 724 69.69 -13.58 -37.98
C ARG A 724 70.03 -14.67 -39.00
N ARG A 725 71.30 -14.80 -39.38
CA ARG A 725 71.80 -15.91 -40.20
C ARG A 725 72.75 -16.76 -39.35
N PHE A 726 72.56 -18.07 -39.33
CA PHE A 726 73.54 -18.97 -38.70
C PHE A 726 74.68 -19.23 -39.68
N ASP A 727 75.89 -18.94 -39.25
CA ASP A 727 77.11 -19.19 -40.02
C ASP A 727 77.73 -20.52 -39.53
N ILE A 728 77.72 -21.51 -40.42
CA ILE A 728 78.08 -22.88 -40.06
C ILE A 728 79.58 -23.05 -39.81
N ASP A 729 80.43 -22.21 -40.43
CA ASP A 729 81.89 -22.32 -40.33
C ASP A 729 82.40 -21.68 -39.03
N THR A 730 81.73 -20.65 -38.54
CA THR A 730 82.07 -19.95 -37.29
C THR A 730 81.21 -20.37 -36.09
N ALA A 731 80.17 -21.18 -36.32
CA ALA A 731 79.13 -21.55 -35.36
C ALA A 731 78.48 -20.34 -34.64
N ALA A 732 78.48 -19.18 -35.30
CA ALA A 732 77.98 -17.92 -34.76
C ALA A 732 76.71 -17.45 -35.50
N ILE A 733 75.86 -16.70 -34.80
CA ILE A 733 74.80 -15.93 -35.45
C ILE A 733 75.44 -14.65 -35.99
N VAL A 734 75.34 -14.45 -37.30
CA VAL A 734 75.87 -13.28 -38.01
C VAL A 734 74.73 -12.50 -38.67
N ALA A 735 75.05 -11.30 -39.17
CA ALA A 735 74.12 -10.49 -39.93
C ALA A 735 73.66 -11.21 -41.22
N GLY A 736 72.34 -11.20 -41.45
CA GLY A 736 71.70 -11.62 -42.70
C GLY A 736 71.16 -10.41 -43.47
N GLU A 737 70.03 -10.58 -44.15
CA GLU A 737 69.36 -9.49 -44.88
C GLU A 737 68.94 -8.35 -43.94
N PRO A 738 69.14 -7.07 -44.32
CA PRO A 738 68.68 -5.91 -43.54
C PRO A 738 67.19 -6.00 -43.21
N MET A 739 66.81 -5.61 -41.99
CA MET A 739 65.43 -5.53 -41.56
C MET A 739 65.23 -4.44 -40.51
N ASP A 740 64.05 -3.83 -40.47
CA ASP A 740 63.73 -2.89 -39.41
C ASP A 740 63.44 -3.59 -38.07
N ILE A 741 63.46 -2.82 -36.98
CA ILE A 741 63.06 -3.29 -35.64
C ILE A 741 61.59 -3.77 -35.71
N PRO A 742 61.26 -4.97 -35.20
CA PRO A 742 59.91 -5.52 -35.27
C PRO A 742 58.84 -4.58 -34.69
N GLU A 743 57.65 -4.57 -35.31
CA GLU A 743 56.53 -3.71 -34.90
C GLU A 743 56.14 -3.96 -33.43
N GLY A 744 55.93 -2.88 -32.68
CA GLY A 744 55.62 -2.93 -31.24
C GLY A 744 56.81 -3.27 -30.33
N ARG A 745 58.03 -3.36 -30.88
CA ARG A 745 59.29 -3.55 -30.12
C ARG A 745 60.23 -2.37 -30.31
N TRP A 746 61.21 -2.26 -29.42
CA TRP A 746 62.26 -1.25 -29.48
C TRP A 746 63.61 -1.87 -29.11
N ILE A 747 64.69 -1.19 -29.46
CA ILE A 747 66.04 -1.46 -28.96
C ILE A 747 66.35 -0.41 -27.89
N ASP A 748 66.65 -0.84 -26.67
CA ASP A 748 67.12 0.08 -25.63
C ASP A 748 68.62 0.33 -25.85
N LEU A 749 69.00 1.60 -25.98
CA LEU A 749 70.38 2.06 -26.09
C LEU A 749 70.72 2.87 -24.85
N ARG A 750 71.79 2.51 -24.15
CA ARG A 750 72.28 3.27 -23.01
C ARG A 750 73.44 4.15 -23.42
N LEU A 751 73.29 5.45 -23.20
CA LEU A 751 74.14 6.48 -23.80
C LEU A 751 74.92 7.24 -22.75
N GLU A 752 76.10 7.74 -23.12
CA GLU A 752 76.80 8.76 -22.35
C GLU A 752 76.32 10.13 -22.83
N MET A 753 75.93 11.04 -21.93
CA MET A 753 75.35 12.34 -22.31
C MET A 753 76.31 13.49 -21.98
N PRO A 754 76.36 14.56 -22.79
CA PRO A 754 77.13 15.75 -22.44
C PRO A 754 76.61 16.40 -21.15
N PRO A 755 77.47 17.05 -20.34
CA PRO A 755 77.04 17.78 -19.16
C PRO A 755 76.02 18.86 -19.55
N VAL A 756 74.88 18.90 -18.88
CA VAL A 756 73.88 19.96 -19.09
C VAL A 756 74.44 21.27 -18.54
N GLU A 757 74.86 22.20 -19.39
CA GLU A 757 75.12 23.58 -18.98
C GLU A 757 73.77 24.28 -18.74
N GLU A 758 73.53 24.77 -17.52
CA GLU A 758 72.36 25.59 -17.21
C GLU A 758 72.42 26.88 -18.05
N VAL A 759 71.45 27.06 -18.95
CA VAL A 759 71.28 28.27 -19.75
C VAL A 759 71.11 29.49 -18.82
N GLN A 760 72.12 30.36 -18.76
CA GLN A 760 71.96 31.71 -18.24
C GLN A 760 71.16 32.53 -19.26
N ASN A 761 69.92 32.89 -18.93
CA ASN A 761 69.16 33.85 -19.72
C ASN A 761 69.75 35.25 -19.52
N GLU A 762 70.18 35.90 -20.60
CA GLU A 762 70.44 37.36 -20.62
C GLU A 762 69.16 38.14 -20.25
N PRO A 763 69.26 39.23 -19.48
CA PRO A 763 68.12 40.11 -19.21
C PRO A 763 67.82 41.03 -20.41
N GLU A 764 66.56 41.05 -20.85
CA GLU A 764 66.01 42.01 -21.81
C GLU A 764 65.97 43.45 -21.23
N PRO A 765 66.01 44.50 -22.09
CA PRO A 765 66.25 45.88 -21.67
C PRO A 765 65.04 46.54 -20.96
N GLU A 766 65.33 47.31 -19.91
CA GLU A 766 64.34 48.07 -19.14
C GLU A 766 63.63 49.15 -19.98
N SER A 767 62.30 49.10 -20.00
CA SER A 767 61.44 50.20 -20.47
C SER A 767 61.26 51.24 -19.36
N HIS A 768 61.78 52.45 -19.58
CA HIS A 768 61.53 53.61 -18.74
C HIS A 768 60.13 54.23 -18.98
N GLU A 769 59.24 54.12 -18.01
CA GLU A 769 58.16 55.07 -17.67
C GLU A 769 57.95 54.93 -16.15
N GLY A 770 57.74 55.94 -15.32
CA GLY A 770 57.54 57.37 -15.44
C GLY A 770 57.33 57.84 -14.00
N GLU A 771 58.27 58.60 -13.46
CA GLU A 771 58.19 59.15 -12.10
C GLU A 771 57.37 60.44 -12.16
N MET A 772 56.15 60.42 -11.61
CA MET A 772 55.38 61.64 -11.36
C MET A 772 56.03 62.40 -10.20
N VAL A 773 56.68 63.51 -10.52
CA VAL A 773 57.19 64.49 -9.57
C VAL A 773 56.09 65.49 -9.24
N SER A 774 55.87 65.71 -7.95
CA SER A 774 55.18 66.88 -7.42
C SER A 774 56.11 68.10 -7.46
N GLU A 775 55.82 69.05 -8.35
CA GLU A 775 55.84 70.53 -8.24
C GLU A 775 55.98 71.20 -9.62
#